data_AF-A0A6I8N5N9-F1
#
_entry.id   AF-A0A6I8N5N9-F1
#
_cell.length_a   1.000
_cell.length_b   1.000
_cell.length_c   1.000
_cell.angle_alpha   90.00
_cell.angle_beta   90.00
_cell.angle_gamma   90.00
#
_symmetry.space_group_name_H-M   'P 1'
#
loop_
_entity.id
_entity.type
_entity.pdbx_description
1 polymer ?
#
loop_
_entity_poly.entity_id
_entity_poly.type
_entity_poly.pdbx_seq_one_letter_code
_entity_poly.pdbx_strand_id
1 'polypeptide(L)'
;MELSYLIENDFLNSPPRKTVRFGGTVTDILQKYKKGDTKDFELLKHQLSDPDIKDAQILNWLLEFRTSVIYLTKDFEHLVSILLKLPWLTRSQEVVEEYLYFLSNLVSAQTVFLRSCLSMIVSHFVPPRILIKEGDVDISDSDDEDENLPANFDTCHRALQIIAGYVPSTPWFLMQILVEKFPFITKSERTLECYVHNLLRISVYFPSLRHEILELIVEKLLKMDVGASRQDIDDAEETAAQTDYAADAREGLFEMDEDEETNGDVKGTSFRSDQMAHPLAERLDILLSVLFSYIKDVCYVNGEIDINKTKDLYRDLIAIFDKLVLPTHASCHTQYFMFYICSFKLGFAEAFLEHLWKKLQNPNNPAVLRQAAGSYIGSLLARAKFIPIITVKACLDLLVNWLHNYLDDQDVGTKAFCDVTLHGPFYSACQAIFYTLVFRHKQLLDGSLRKGLAYLQSLNFERLVMCQLNPLKICLPTVVNLFAAITRKYQLVFCYTIIERNNRQMLPVIRSSVGGDSVQTCTNPLDSFFPFDPCVLKRSKKIIDPFYQIWEELSAEDLQEFKKPIEKERAVSLTSQPIQRVGPRGLLYVQQRELAVTSPNDGSVSILGSDDATTCHIVVLRDTGNGATCLAHCDGSDTRSDVSLLLRVIKSVPRPGQSGRLEVHLIGGFRDDRQLSQELTSQLLNEFDQQEDDVHLETFCVTELNDREEGGDHFPIIYGIGVRVKNGEIFRASFPERGPEEDLRSARSLSGGPMISIYDVETEQLRIGPYFWKPFLNVDFWLQQDDRQLLEDFSTSPRAEPPHFVAQIRSTMTFLKKYPFPSSLFPGNKALLYQKNKDGLWEEVPAAVDDDPKKARA
;
A
#
# COMPACT_ATOMS: atom_id res chain seq x y z
N MET A 1 -4.36 -6.36 -62.00
CA MET A 1 -4.01 -6.34 -63.43
C MET A 1 -5.29 -6.37 -64.26
N GLU A 2 -6.20 -5.42 -64.01
CA GLU A 2 -7.47 -5.22 -64.73
C GLU A 2 -8.02 -3.85 -64.28
N LEU A 3 -7.44 -2.77 -64.82
CA LEU A 3 -7.96 -1.39 -64.74
C LEU A 3 -7.21 -0.43 -65.69
N SER A 4 -6.46 -0.97 -66.66
CA SER A 4 -5.51 -0.22 -67.48
C SER A 4 -6.01 0.11 -68.89
N TYR A 5 -7.32 0.34 -69.10
CA TYR A 5 -7.84 0.52 -70.47
C TYR A 5 -8.91 1.60 -70.71
N LEU A 6 -9.14 2.55 -69.81
CA LEU A 6 -10.21 3.56 -70.01
C LEU A 6 -9.86 5.03 -69.72
N ILE A 7 -8.58 5.42 -69.70
CA ILE A 7 -8.19 6.85 -69.57
C ILE A 7 -7.05 7.20 -70.53
N GLU A 8 -7.22 6.89 -71.81
CA GLU A 8 -6.43 7.47 -72.89
C GLU A 8 -7.43 7.97 -73.94
N ASN A 9 -7.82 9.26 -73.90
CA ASN A 9 -8.00 10.10 -75.11
C ASN A 9 -8.60 11.51 -74.94
N ASP A 10 -9.07 11.95 -73.76
CA ASP A 10 -9.80 13.25 -73.69
C ASP A 10 -9.04 14.47 -73.14
N PHE A 11 -7.73 14.38 -72.84
CA PHE A 11 -6.99 15.49 -72.20
C PHE A 11 -6.22 16.44 -73.13
N LEU A 12 -6.23 16.23 -74.46
CA LEU A 12 -5.30 16.91 -75.37
C LEU A 12 -5.79 18.20 -76.04
N ASN A 13 -7.00 18.73 -75.81
CA ASN A 13 -7.44 19.95 -76.52
C ASN A 13 -8.36 20.89 -75.72
N SER A 14 -7.83 21.52 -74.66
CA SER A 14 -8.44 22.72 -74.07
C SER A 14 -7.46 23.89 -74.18
N PRO A 15 -7.82 25.04 -74.80
CA PRO A 15 -6.91 26.18 -74.91
C PRO A 15 -6.70 26.80 -73.52
N PRO A 16 -5.48 27.29 -73.20
CA PRO A 16 -5.23 27.94 -71.92
C PRO A 16 -6.07 29.22 -71.80
N ARG A 17 -6.85 29.33 -70.72
CA ARG A 17 -7.58 30.56 -70.38
C ARG A 17 -6.56 31.68 -70.21
N LYS A 18 -6.65 32.72 -71.07
CA LYS A 18 -5.72 33.86 -71.11
C LYS A 18 -5.75 34.65 -69.79
N THR A 19 -4.79 34.39 -68.92
CA THR A 19 -4.41 35.27 -67.81
C THR A 19 -3.27 36.19 -68.25
N VAL A 20 -3.35 37.48 -67.92
CA VAL A 20 -2.33 38.49 -68.24
C VAL A 20 -1.01 38.09 -67.56
N ARG A 21 0.04 37.90 -68.37
CA ARG A 21 1.38 37.49 -67.93
C ARG A 21 2.40 38.53 -68.36
N PHE A 22 3.36 38.81 -67.49
CA PHE A 22 4.59 39.54 -67.82
C PHE A 22 5.78 38.59 -67.71
N GLY A 23 6.58 38.45 -68.77
CA GLY A 23 7.74 37.53 -68.86
C GLY A 23 7.55 36.35 -69.82
N GLY A 24 8.67 35.82 -70.36
CA GLY A 24 8.71 34.62 -71.24
C GLY A 24 8.44 33.30 -70.49
N THR A 25 8.65 32.15 -71.13
CA THR A 25 8.40 30.83 -70.48
C THR A 25 9.29 30.62 -69.25
N VAL A 26 8.86 29.81 -68.27
CA VAL A 26 9.70 29.51 -67.08
C VAL A 26 11.10 29.02 -67.49
N THR A 27 11.19 28.15 -68.48
CA THR A 27 12.48 27.67 -69.02
C THR A 27 13.36 28.80 -69.53
N ASP A 28 12.80 29.75 -70.30
CA ASP A 28 13.54 30.89 -70.83
C ASP A 28 14.04 31.81 -69.71
N ILE A 29 13.21 32.06 -68.70
CA ILE A 29 13.56 32.89 -67.54
C ILE A 29 14.72 32.25 -66.76
N LEU A 30 14.65 30.93 -66.49
CA LEU A 30 15.71 30.20 -65.78
C LEU A 30 17.03 30.19 -66.58
N GLN A 31 16.97 30.08 -67.91
CA GLN A 31 18.16 30.14 -68.77
C GLN A 31 18.76 31.54 -68.88
N LYS A 32 17.93 32.59 -68.96
CA LYS A 32 18.37 34.00 -68.94
C LYS A 32 19.05 34.35 -67.62
N TYR A 33 18.52 33.85 -66.51
CA TYR A 33 19.15 34.01 -65.20
C TYR A 33 20.54 33.40 -65.15
N LYS A 34 20.74 32.19 -65.69
CA LYS A 34 22.09 31.58 -65.82
C LYS A 34 23.05 32.40 -66.71
N LYS A 35 22.52 33.25 -67.59
CA LYS A 35 23.30 34.18 -68.44
C LYS A 35 23.50 35.56 -67.81
N GLY A 36 23.03 35.78 -66.57
CA GLY A 36 23.23 37.01 -65.80
C GLY A 36 22.08 38.02 -65.84
N ASP A 37 20.96 37.72 -66.50
CA ASP A 37 19.78 38.61 -66.52
C ASP A 37 18.80 38.26 -65.39
N THR A 38 18.65 39.18 -64.43
CA THR A 38 17.89 38.96 -63.18
C THR A 38 16.50 39.57 -63.18
N LYS A 39 16.15 40.43 -64.14
CA LYS A 39 14.90 41.22 -64.10
C LYS A 39 13.65 40.35 -64.19
N ASP A 40 13.62 39.45 -65.18
CA ASP A 40 12.49 38.53 -65.39
C ASP A 40 12.35 37.52 -64.23
N PHE A 41 13.47 37.17 -63.59
CA PHE A 41 13.51 36.23 -62.47
C PHE A 41 12.98 36.83 -61.17
N GLU A 42 13.33 38.09 -60.85
CA GLU A 42 12.77 38.79 -59.68
C GLU A 42 11.28 39.10 -59.86
N LEU A 43 10.84 39.41 -61.09
CA LEU A 43 9.42 39.58 -61.39
C LEU A 43 8.62 38.29 -61.16
N LEU A 44 9.17 37.14 -61.58
CA LEU A 44 8.58 35.83 -61.33
C LEU A 44 8.43 35.56 -59.82
N LYS A 45 9.47 35.82 -59.04
CA LYS A 45 9.41 35.67 -57.57
C LYS A 45 8.36 36.55 -56.93
N HIS A 46 8.25 37.80 -57.37
CA HIS A 46 7.24 38.73 -56.87
C HIS A 46 5.82 38.28 -57.21
N GLN A 47 5.60 37.75 -58.42
CA GLN A 47 4.28 37.22 -58.83
C GLN A 47 3.88 35.96 -58.05
N LEU A 48 4.83 35.09 -57.74
CA LEU A 48 4.57 33.88 -56.93
C LEU A 48 4.40 34.17 -55.45
N SER A 49 4.92 35.30 -54.97
CA SER A 49 4.81 35.72 -53.57
C SER A 49 3.56 36.57 -53.31
N ASP A 50 2.73 36.80 -54.32
CA ASP A 50 1.49 37.56 -54.22
C ASP A 50 0.46 36.80 -53.36
N PRO A 51 0.02 37.34 -52.22
CA PRO A 51 -0.97 36.69 -51.35
C PRO A 51 -2.35 36.52 -52.03
N ASP A 52 -2.70 37.37 -52.99
CA ASP A 52 -3.99 37.37 -53.67
C ASP A 52 -3.98 36.63 -55.02
N ILE A 53 -2.98 35.77 -55.24
CA ILE A 53 -2.85 34.98 -56.47
C ILE A 53 -4.10 34.10 -56.70
N LYS A 54 -4.61 34.13 -57.94
CA LYS A 54 -5.83 33.41 -58.33
C LYS A 54 -5.52 31.97 -58.73
N ASP A 55 -6.47 31.06 -58.50
CA ASP A 55 -6.35 29.63 -58.81
C ASP A 55 -5.93 29.35 -60.27
N ALA A 56 -6.51 30.08 -61.23
CA ALA A 56 -6.15 29.96 -62.64
C ALA A 56 -4.68 30.36 -62.94
N GLN A 57 -4.12 31.32 -62.19
CA GLN A 57 -2.71 31.71 -62.32
C GLN A 57 -1.79 30.67 -61.67
N ILE A 58 -2.17 30.16 -60.49
CA ILE A 58 -1.44 29.07 -59.82
C ILE A 58 -1.36 27.85 -60.74
N LEU A 59 -2.47 27.41 -61.33
CA LEU A 59 -2.52 26.27 -62.25
C LEU A 59 -1.55 26.44 -63.43
N ASN A 60 -1.56 27.60 -64.07
CA ASN A 60 -0.65 27.87 -65.19
C ASN A 60 0.82 27.84 -64.75
N TRP A 61 1.15 28.42 -63.59
CA TRP A 61 2.51 28.36 -63.06
C TRP A 61 2.94 26.93 -62.73
N LEU A 62 2.11 26.16 -62.03
CA LEU A 62 2.41 24.78 -61.67
C LEU A 62 2.62 23.90 -62.91
N LEU A 63 1.79 24.07 -63.95
CA LEU A 63 1.96 23.36 -65.23
C LEU A 63 3.31 23.67 -65.88
N GLU A 64 3.69 24.95 -65.94
CA GLU A 64 4.99 25.33 -66.51
C GLU A 64 6.16 24.82 -65.67
N PHE A 65 6.11 25.00 -64.35
CA PHE A 65 7.15 24.49 -63.45
C PHE A 65 7.27 22.97 -63.54
N ARG A 66 6.15 22.24 -63.68
CA ARG A 66 6.11 20.80 -63.90
C ARG A 66 6.81 20.39 -65.21
N THR A 67 6.69 21.17 -66.28
CA THR A 67 7.44 20.93 -67.52
C THR A 67 8.91 21.31 -67.45
N SER A 68 9.28 22.22 -66.54
CA SER A 68 10.63 22.77 -66.40
C SER A 68 11.41 22.22 -65.21
N VAL A 69 10.92 21.19 -64.50
CA VAL A 69 11.52 20.68 -63.25
C VAL A 69 13.00 20.32 -63.39
N ILE A 70 13.42 19.77 -64.54
CA ILE A 70 14.82 19.39 -64.80
C ILE A 70 15.78 20.57 -64.64
N TYR A 71 15.32 21.80 -64.91
CA TYR A 71 16.12 23.02 -64.81
C TYR A 71 16.17 23.60 -63.39
N LEU A 72 15.28 23.18 -62.49
CA LEU A 72 15.26 23.58 -61.08
C LEU A 72 16.36 22.85 -60.31
N THR A 73 17.63 23.13 -60.60
CA THR A 73 18.78 22.60 -59.84
C THR A 73 18.91 23.30 -58.49
N LYS A 74 19.87 22.85 -57.65
CA LYS A 74 20.18 23.46 -56.34
C LYS A 74 20.38 24.99 -56.39
N ASP A 75 20.87 25.51 -57.51
CA ASP A 75 21.06 26.96 -57.72
C ASP A 75 19.75 27.77 -57.60
N PHE A 76 18.60 27.13 -57.75
CA PHE A 76 17.27 27.73 -57.66
C PHE A 76 16.53 27.39 -56.37
N GLU A 77 17.23 26.98 -55.31
CA GLU A 77 16.65 26.60 -54.02
C GLU A 77 15.70 27.66 -53.44
N HIS A 78 16.05 28.95 -53.58
CA HIS A 78 15.19 30.03 -53.11
C HIS A 78 13.86 30.13 -53.89
N LEU A 79 13.87 29.89 -55.19
CA LEU A 79 12.65 29.86 -56.02
C LEU A 79 11.78 28.66 -55.64
N VAL A 80 12.39 27.48 -55.47
CA VAL A 80 11.68 26.28 -54.99
C VAL A 80 11.08 26.52 -53.61
N SER A 81 11.79 27.21 -52.70
CA SER A 81 11.25 27.58 -51.40
C SER A 81 10.03 28.50 -51.49
N ILE A 82 9.94 29.38 -52.49
CA ILE A 82 8.75 30.23 -52.71
C ILE A 82 7.59 29.36 -53.20
N LEU A 83 7.84 28.45 -54.16
CA LEU A 83 6.83 27.51 -54.66
C LEU A 83 6.27 26.59 -53.57
N LEU A 84 7.14 26.13 -52.66
CA LEU A 84 6.73 25.31 -51.51
C LEU A 84 5.89 26.09 -50.48
N LYS A 85 5.90 27.43 -50.50
CA LYS A 85 5.11 28.27 -49.59
C LYS A 85 3.77 28.71 -50.17
N LEU A 86 3.46 28.34 -51.42
CA LEU A 86 2.18 28.69 -52.04
C LEU A 86 1.02 28.09 -51.23
N PRO A 87 -0.07 28.83 -50.98
CA PRO A 87 -1.23 28.30 -50.29
C PRO A 87 -1.98 27.33 -51.21
N TRP A 88 -1.79 26.03 -51.02
CA TRP A 88 -2.34 25.00 -51.90
C TRP A 88 -3.47 24.18 -51.26
N LEU A 89 -3.47 23.99 -49.93
CA LEU A 89 -4.43 23.14 -49.23
C LEU A 89 -5.88 23.68 -49.25
N THR A 90 -6.05 25.00 -49.19
CA THR A 90 -7.37 25.66 -49.12
C THR A 90 -7.90 26.11 -50.49
N ARG A 91 -7.29 25.66 -51.59
CA ARG A 91 -7.63 26.06 -52.97
C ARG A 91 -8.51 25.03 -53.66
N SER A 92 -8.90 25.30 -54.91
CA SER A 92 -9.71 24.35 -55.69
C SER A 92 -9.02 22.99 -55.82
N GLN A 93 -9.83 21.93 -55.97
CA GLN A 93 -9.33 20.56 -56.15
C GLN A 93 -8.37 20.46 -57.36
N GLU A 94 -8.62 21.21 -58.43
CA GLU A 94 -7.75 21.29 -59.61
C GLU A 94 -6.33 21.77 -59.25
N VAL A 95 -6.23 22.81 -58.40
CA VAL A 95 -4.94 23.34 -57.93
C VAL A 95 -4.22 22.31 -57.07
N VAL A 96 -4.93 21.66 -56.16
CA VAL A 96 -4.37 20.61 -55.28
C VAL A 96 -3.79 19.46 -56.10
N GLU A 97 -4.53 18.93 -57.07
CA GLU A 97 -4.07 17.85 -57.93
C GLU A 97 -2.80 18.24 -58.70
N GLU A 98 -2.80 19.41 -59.34
CA GLU A 98 -1.61 19.89 -60.08
C GLU A 98 -0.42 20.17 -59.17
N TYR A 99 -0.64 20.64 -57.94
CA TYR A 99 0.42 20.82 -56.96
C TYR A 99 1.06 19.49 -56.57
N LEU A 100 0.26 18.44 -56.36
CA LEU A 100 0.75 17.10 -56.04
C LEU A 100 1.55 16.48 -57.20
N TYR A 101 1.12 16.68 -58.45
CA TYR A 101 1.90 16.29 -59.63
C TYR A 101 3.22 17.05 -59.71
N PHE A 102 3.21 18.36 -59.44
CA PHE A 102 4.43 19.15 -59.37
C PHE A 102 5.40 18.63 -58.31
N LEU A 103 4.93 18.38 -57.07
CA LEU A 103 5.77 17.84 -55.99
C LEU A 103 6.39 16.50 -56.37
N SER A 104 5.59 15.60 -56.92
CA SER A 104 6.03 14.28 -57.39
C SER A 104 7.13 14.38 -58.46
N ASN A 105 6.92 15.21 -59.48
CA ASN A 105 7.92 15.42 -60.53
C ASN A 105 9.19 16.09 -59.98
N LEU A 106 9.04 17.04 -59.05
CA LEU A 106 10.15 17.73 -58.40
C LEU A 106 11.06 16.76 -57.65
N VAL A 107 10.51 15.92 -56.78
CA VAL A 107 11.32 14.97 -56.00
C VAL A 107 11.87 13.84 -56.87
N SER A 108 11.16 13.44 -57.93
CA SER A 108 11.63 12.41 -58.86
C SER A 108 12.78 12.89 -59.74
N ALA A 109 12.77 14.14 -60.19
CA ALA A 109 13.82 14.70 -61.05
C ALA A 109 14.99 15.29 -60.25
N GLN A 110 14.72 15.85 -59.06
CA GLN A 110 15.69 16.58 -58.23
C GLN A 110 15.52 16.19 -56.75
N THR A 111 16.06 15.03 -56.37
CA THR A 111 15.96 14.47 -55.02
C THR A 111 16.54 15.37 -53.91
N VAL A 112 17.37 16.35 -54.27
CA VAL A 112 17.89 17.38 -53.33
C VAL A 112 16.78 18.14 -52.61
N PHE A 113 15.60 18.30 -53.22
CA PHE A 113 14.46 19.01 -52.60
C PHE A 113 13.54 18.11 -51.78
N LEU A 114 13.80 16.81 -51.71
CA LEU A 114 12.96 15.86 -50.96
C LEU A 114 12.74 16.33 -49.52
N ARG A 115 13.82 16.68 -48.81
CA ARG A 115 13.75 17.15 -47.42
C ARG A 115 12.88 18.42 -47.29
N SER A 116 13.01 19.36 -48.22
CA SER A 116 12.22 20.60 -48.23
C SER A 116 10.74 20.34 -48.49
N CYS A 117 10.41 19.44 -49.43
CA CYS A 117 9.03 19.02 -49.70
C CYS A 117 8.40 18.33 -48.48
N LEU A 118 9.10 17.36 -47.88
CA LEU A 118 8.62 16.67 -46.68
C LEU A 118 8.47 17.64 -45.49
N SER A 119 9.43 18.55 -45.29
CA SER A 119 9.35 19.56 -44.23
C SER A 119 8.19 20.53 -44.42
N MET A 120 7.84 20.86 -45.67
CA MET A 120 6.67 21.68 -45.97
C MET A 120 5.40 20.93 -45.58
N ILE A 121 5.23 19.68 -46.03
CA ILE A 121 4.02 18.88 -45.74
C ILE A 121 3.83 18.68 -44.23
N VAL A 122 4.89 18.29 -43.51
CA VAL A 122 4.83 18.09 -42.05
C VAL A 122 4.52 19.37 -41.28
N SER A 123 4.88 20.55 -41.83
CA SER A 123 4.55 21.83 -41.18
C SER A 123 3.04 22.13 -41.19
N HIS A 124 2.25 21.40 -42.00
CA HIS A 124 0.80 21.49 -42.05
C HIS A 124 0.08 20.47 -41.16
N PHE A 125 0.81 19.69 -40.33
CA PHE A 125 0.19 18.77 -39.35
C PHE A 125 -0.29 19.43 -38.07
N VAL A 126 -0.23 20.75 -38.01
CA VAL A 126 -0.74 21.57 -36.91
C VAL A 126 -1.77 22.56 -37.47
N PRO A 127 -2.76 22.99 -36.66
CA PRO A 127 -3.69 24.03 -37.06
C PRO A 127 -2.94 25.30 -37.52
N PRO A 128 -3.46 26.03 -38.52
CA PRO A 128 -2.89 27.31 -38.93
C PRO A 128 -2.97 28.31 -37.77
N ARG A 129 -1.89 29.07 -37.54
CA ARG A 129 -1.91 30.16 -36.57
C ARG A 129 -2.80 31.27 -37.11
N ILE A 130 -3.94 31.52 -36.48
CA ILE A 130 -4.71 32.74 -36.71
C ILE A 130 -3.91 33.87 -36.06
N LEU A 131 -3.53 34.90 -36.81
CA LEU A 131 -2.88 36.10 -36.29
C LEU A 131 -3.93 37.21 -36.28
N ILE A 132 -4.59 37.46 -35.15
CA ILE A 132 -5.42 38.65 -34.99
C ILE A 132 -4.45 39.81 -34.71
N LYS A 133 -4.38 40.76 -35.64
CA LYS A 133 -3.62 42.00 -35.47
C LYS A 133 -4.55 43.10 -34.99
N GLU A 134 -4.46 43.46 -33.72
CA GLU A 134 -5.10 44.66 -33.16
C GLU A 134 -4.00 45.56 -32.57
N GLY A 135 -3.57 46.58 -33.33
CA GLY A 135 -2.39 47.38 -32.98
C GLY A 135 -1.07 46.58 -33.06
N ASP A 136 0.07 47.17 -32.69
CA ASP A 136 1.41 46.55 -32.73
C ASP A 136 1.61 45.36 -31.74
N VAL A 137 0.54 44.68 -31.36
CA VAL A 137 0.55 43.53 -30.45
C VAL A 137 -0.14 42.34 -31.14
N ASP A 138 0.63 41.28 -31.38
CA ASP A 138 0.11 39.99 -31.85
C ASP A 138 -0.63 39.31 -30.68
N ILE A 139 -1.97 39.30 -30.70
CA ILE A 139 -2.79 38.54 -29.74
C ILE A 139 -3.56 37.49 -30.53
N SER A 140 -3.11 36.23 -30.51
CA SER A 140 -3.98 35.12 -30.87
C SER A 140 -3.43 33.77 -30.41
N ASP A 141 -4.23 33.07 -29.61
CA ASP A 141 -4.12 31.64 -29.27
C ASP A 141 -5.52 31.00 -29.35
N SER A 142 -6.43 31.55 -30.18
CA SER A 142 -7.77 30.99 -30.35
C SER A 142 -7.76 29.92 -31.43
N ASP A 143 -7.98 28.68 -30.98
CA ASP A 143 -8.24 27.51 -31.82
C ASP A 143 -9.68 27.58 -32.38
N ASP A 144 -9.94 28.41 -33.39
CA ASP A 144 -11.23 28.38 -34.09
C ASP A 144 -11.36 27.07 -34.90
N GLU A 145 -12.55 26.46 -34.88
CA GLU A 145 -12.86 25.24 -35.64
C GLU A 145 -12.84 25.52 -37.16
N ASP A 146 -11.69 25.32 -37.80
CA ASP A 146 -11.63 25.22 -39.27
C ASP A 146 -12.26 23.88 -39.69
N GLU A 147 -13.51 23.91 -40.15
CA GLU A 147 -14.26 22.74 -40.64
C GLU A 147 -13.47 21.92 -41.69
N ASN A 148 -12.53 22.54 -42.43
CA ASN A 148 -11.74 21.87 -43.47
C ASN A 148 -10.44 21.22 -42.97
N LEU A 149 -10.10 21.33 -41.68
CA LEU A 149 -8.84 20.82 -41.14
C LEU A 149 -8.61 19.30 -41.39
N PRO A 150 -9.61 18.41 -41.22
CA PRO A 150 -9.43 16.98 -41.51
C PRO A 150 -9.11 16.71 -42.99
N ALA A 151 -9.77 17.40 -43.92
CA ALA A 151 -9.54 17.26 -45.36
C ALA A 151 -8.13 17.75 -45.77
N ASN A 152 -7.63 18.79 -45.10
CA ASN A 152 -6.27 19.28 -45.28
C ASN A 152 -5.24 18.22 -44.84
N PHE A 153 -5.46 17.56 -43.70
CA PHE A 153 -4.60 16.46 -43.26
C PHE A 153 -4.65 15.28 -44.22
N ASP A 154 -5.83 14.87 -44.70
CA ASP A 154 -5.97 13.81 -45.71
C ASP A 154 -5.13 14.08 -46.95
N THR A 155 -5.18 15.33 -47.43
CA THR A 155 -4.40 15.77 -48.59
C THR A 155 -2.89 15.71 -48.31
N CYS A 156 -2.44 16.12 -47.12
CA CYS A 156 -1.04 16.01 -46.70
C CYS A 156 -0.57 14.56 -46.62
N HIS A 157 -1.37 13.66 -46.05
CA HIS A 157 -1.05 12.22 -45.99
C HIS A 157 -0.99 11.60 -47.39
N ARG A 158 -1.91 11.99 -48.28
CA ARG A 158 -1.89 11.59 -49.70
C ARG A 158 -0.61 12.05 -50.39
N ALA A 159 -0.16 13.29 -50.14
CA ALA A 159 1.09 13.81 -50.68
C ALA A 159 2.31 12.97 -50.24
N LEU A 160 2.38 12.58 -48.96
CA LEU A 160 3.45 11.72 -48.44
C LEU A 160 3.45 10.33 -49.10
N GLN A 161 2.28 9.73 -49.29
CA GLN A 161 2.15 8.43 -49.95
C GLN A 161 2.59 8.50 -51.42
N ILE A 162 2.20 9.56 -52.14
CA ILE A 162 2.62 9.79 -53.52
C ILE A 162 4.16 9.93 -53.57
N ILE A 163 4.75 10.80 -52.76
CA ILE A 163 6.20 11.02 -52.73
C ILE A 163 6.97 9.72 -52.44
N ALA A 164 6.51 8.92 -51.47
CA ALA A 164 7.16 7.65 -51.14
C ALA A 164 7.01 6.59 -52.24
N GLY A 165 5.96 6.68 -53.07
CA GLY A 165 5.81 5.84 -54.26
C GLY A 165 6.92 6.08 -55.30
N TYR A 166 7.45 7.31 -55.38
CA TYR A 166 8.56 7.65 -56.28
C TYR A 166 9.93 7.52 -55.62
N VAL A 167 10.03 7.80 -54.32
CA VAL A 167 11.30 7.82 -53.58
C VAL A 167 11.25 6.87 -52.38
N PRO A 168 11.76 5.63 -52.51
CA PRO A 168 11.70 4.63 -51.44
C PRO A 168 12.45 5.01 -50.17
N SER A 169 13.43 5.93 -50.24
CA SER A 169 14.18 6.43 -49.08
C SER A 169 13.44 7.47 -48.25
N THR A 170 12.23 7.88 -48.66
CA THR A 170 11.39 8.87 -47.96
C THR A 170 11.22 8.61 -46.47
N PRO A 171 10.95 7.38 -45.98
CA PRO A 171 10.74 7.14 -44.55
C PRO A 171 11.91 7.62 -43.66
N TRP A 172 13.15 7.42 -44.11
CA TRP A 172 14.34 7.79 -43.34
C TRP A 172 14.47 9.32 -43.16
N PHE A 173 14.26 10.07 -44.24
CA PHE A 173 14.27 11.53 -44.19
C PHE A 173 13.05 12.08 -43.42
N LEU A 174 11.90 11.44 -43.57
CA LEU A 174 10.67 11.84 -42.90
C LEU A 174 10.81 11.77 -41.38
N MET A 175 11.34 10.68 -40.82
CA MET A 175 11.47 10.54 -39.37
C MET A 175 12.28 11.68 -38.72
N GLN A 176 13.40 12.08 -39.33
CA GLN A 176 14.21 13.21 -38.83
C GLN A 176 13.41 14.52 -38.81
N ILE A 177 12.58 14.75 -39.83
CA ILE A 177 11.71 15.92 -39.93
C ILE A 177 10.61 15.87 -38.87
N LEU A 178 10.01 14.70 -38.61
CA LEU A 178 8.99 14.53 -37.56
C LEU A 178 9.55 14.87 -36.17
N VAL A 179 10.81 14.49 -35.88
CA VAL A 179 11.47 14.86 -34.63
C VAL A 179 11.72 16.37 -34.55
N GLU A 180 12.25 16.97 -35.62
CA GLU A 180 12.58 18.40 -35.69
C GLU A 180 11.35 19.31 -35.61
N LYS A 181 10.22 18.87 -36.16
CA LYS A 181 8.97 19.63 -36.24
C LYS A 181 8.00 19.33 -35.10
N PHE A 182 8.34 18.43 -34.18
CA PHE A 182 7.49 18.12 -33.04
C PHE A 182 7.22 19.40 -32.21
N PRO A 183 5.95 19.79 -31.97
CA PRO A 183 5.64 21.01 -31.23
C PRO A 183 6.19 20.98 -29.80
N PHE A 184 6.57 22.14 -29.26
CA PHE A 184 6.94 22.22 -27.84
C PHE A 184 5.76 21.77 -26.97
N ILE A 185 6.03 21.01 -25.90
CA ILE A 185 5.02 20.47 -24.96
C ILE A 185 4.18 21.56 -24.26
N THR A 186 4.60 22.82 -24.37
CA THR A 186 3.90 23.98 -23.81
C THR A 186 2.86 24.59 -24.76
N LYS A 187 2.76 24.11 -26.01
CA LYS A 187 1.77 24.56 -27.00
C LYS A 187 0.35 24.09 -26.67
N SER A 188 -0.63 24.65 -27.37
CA SER A 188 -2.05 24.31 -27.20
C SER A 188 -2.28 22.81 -27.32
N GLU A 189 -3.27 22.34 -26.57
CA GLU A 189 -3.69 20.94 -26.50
C GLU A 189 -4.04 20.44 -27.90
N ARG A 190 -4.75 21.26 -28.68
CA ARG A 190 -5.17 20.96 -30.05
C ARG A 190 -4.01 20.80 -31.01
N THR A 191 -2.98 21.65 -30.89
CA THR A 191 -1.77 21.57 -31.71
C THR A 191 -1.05 20.24 -31.49
N LEU A 192 -0.89 19.84 -30.23
CA LEU A 192 -0.24 18.58 -29.87
C LEU A 192 -1.07 17.37 -30.31
N GLU A 193 -2.38 17.41 -30.06
CA GLU A 193 -3.33 16.36 -30.45
C GLU A 193 -3.28 16.08 -31.96
N CYS A 194 -3.46 17.12 -32.79
CA CYS A 194 -3.42 17.01 -34.25
C CYS A 194 -2.07 16.44 -34.73
N TYR A 195 -0.96 16.93 -34.17
CA TYR A 195 0.36 16.46 -34.56
C TYR A 195 0.55 14.98 -34.24
N VAL A 196 0.24 14.56 -33.01
CA VAL A 196 0.36 13.16 -32.57
C VAL A 196 -0.58 12.24 -33.35
N HIS A 197 -1.82 12.65 -33.59
CA HIS A 197 -2.77 11.91 -34.43
C HIS A 197 -2.22 11.67 -35.84
N ASN A 198 -1.68 12.72 -36.49
CA ASN A 198 -1.09 12.61 -37.82
C ASN A 198 0.18 11.72 -37.82
N LEU A 199 1.02 11.79 -36.79
CA LEU A 199 2.16 10.88 -36.62
C LEU A 199 1.71 9.41 -36.52
N LEU A 200 0.71 9.12 -35.70
CA LEU A 200 0.16 7.77 -35.57
C LEU A 200 -0.45 7.28 -36.89
N ARG A 201 -1.11 8.16 -37.64
CA ARG A 201 -1.62 7.83 -38.98
C ARG A 201 -0.49 7.47 -39.97
N ILE A 202 0.66 8.16 -39.93
CA ILE A 202 1.86 7.81 -40.72
C ILE A 202 2.27 6.36 -40.48
N SER A 203 2.27 5.92 -39.22
CA SER A 203 2.68 4.56 -38.86
C SER A 203 1.82 3.45 -39.48
N VAL A 204 0.57 3.76 -39.87
CA VAL A 204 -0.36 2.78 -40.48
C VAL A 204 0.06 2.43 -41.90
N TYR A 205 0.52 3.41 -42.68
CA TYR A 205 0.94 3.21 -44.08
C TYR A 205 2.47 3.21 -44.29
N PHE A 206 3.25 3.59 -43.28
CA PHE A 206 4.68 3.31 -43.17
C PHE A 206 4.98 2.47 -41.92
N PRO A 207 4.72 1.15 -41.94
CA PRO A 207 4.94 0.29 -40.78
C PRO A 207 6.39 0.29 -40.28
N SER A 208 7.36 0.53 -41.18
CA SER A 208 8.78 0.62 -40.82
C SER A 208 9.10 1.76 -39.86
N LEU A 209 8.28 2.81 -39.82
CA LEU A 209 8.46 3.96 -38.92
C LEU A 209 7.69 3.83 -37.61
N ARG A 210 6.86 2.79 -37.45
CA ARG A 210 5.95 2.67 -36.31
C ARG A 210 6.72 2.68 -34.98
N HIS A 211 7.81 1.93 -34.90
CA HIS A 211 8.64 1.89 -33.70
C HIS A 211 9.22 3.26 -33.34
N GLU A 212 9.86 3.96 -34.28
CA GLU A 212 10.48 5.27 -33.98
C GLU A 212 9.43 6.36 -33.70
N ILE A 213 8.27 6.32 -34.35
CA ILE A 213 7.15 7.24 -34.09
C ILE A 213 6.59 7.02 -32.68
N LEU A 214 6.31 5.77 -32.31
CA LEU A 214 5.82 5.45 -30.97
C LEU A 214 6.86 5.80 -29.90
N GLU A 215 8.15 5.56 -30.18
CA GLU A 215 9.23 5.96 -29.28
C GLU A 215 9.24 7.48 -29.06
N LEU A 216 9.16 8.28 -30.13
CA LEU A 216 9.10 9.73 -30.05
C LEU A 216 7.89 10.20 -29.24
N ILE A 217 6.70 9.64 -29.49
CA ILE A 217 5.48 10.01 -28.77
C ILE A 217 5.63 9.69 -27.28
N VAL A 218 6.05 8.47 -26.92
CA VAL A 218 6.24 8.04 -25.53
C VAL A 218 7.31 8.87 -24.83
N GLU A 219 8.40 9.25 -25.52
CA GLU A 219 9.41 10.15 -24.97
C GLU A 219 8.81 11.50 -24.57
N LYS A 220 7.90 12.07 -25.39
CA LYS A 220 7.24 13.33 -25.06
C LYS A 220 6.21 13.18 -23.96
N LEU A 221 5.41 12.10 -23.98
CA LEU A 221 4.47 11.76 -22.91
C LEU A 221 5.19 11.66 -21.56
N LEU A 222 6.31 10.95 -21.49
CA LEU A 222 7.12 10.82 -20.28
C LEU A 222 7.63 12.17 -19.77
N LYS A 223 8.03 13.08 -20.66
CA LYS A 223 8.46 14.44 -20.25
C LYS A 223 7.33 15.25 -19.63
N MET A 224 6.10 15.07 -20.09
CA MET A 224 4.92 15.72 -19.51
C MET A 224 4.50 15.06 -18.19
N ASP A 225 4.53 13.73 -18.14
CA ASP A 225 4.21 12.91 -16.96
C ASP A 225 5.15 13.18 -15.78
N VAL A 226 6.47 13.23 -16.02
CA VAL A 226 7.45 13.59 -14.99
C VAL A 226 7.38 15.09 -14.62
N GLY A 227 6.88 15.92 -15.54
CA GLY A 227 6.75 17.37 -15.35
C GLY A 227 5.61 17.80 -14.44
N ALA A 228 4.64 16.92 -14.16
CA ALA A 228 3.51 17.19 -13.27
C ALA A 228 3.39 16.05 -12.26
N SER A 229 3.76 16.30 -11.00
CA SER A 229 3.64 15.27 -9.98
C SER A 229 2.18 14.97 -9.67
N ARG A 230 1.90 13.76 -9.16
CA ARG A 230 0.53 13.37 -8.80
C ARG A 230 -0.10 14.34 -7.79
N GLN A 231 0.69 14.80 -6.81
CA GLN A 231 0.22 15.76 -5.80
C GLN A 231 -0.18 17.08 -6.45
N ASP A 232 0.62 17.60 -7.38
CA ASP A 232 0.33 18.87 -8.07
C ASP A 232 -0.97 18.79 -8.89
N ILE A 233 -1.25 17.62 -9.48
CA ILE A 233 -2.50 17.37 -10.22
C ILE A 233 -3.67 17.34 -9.24
N ASP A 234 -3.58 16.55 -8.18
CA ASP A 234 -4.65 16.42 -7.18
C ASP A 234 -4.97 17.78 -6.53
N ASP A 235 -3.96 18.57 -6.15
CA ASP A 235 -4.13 19.91 -5.57
C ASP A 235 -4.81 20.89 -6.55
N ALA A 236 -4.47 20.83 -7.84
CA ALA A 236 -5.07 21.66 -8.87
C ALA A 236 -6.55 21.29 -9.11
N GLU A 237 -6.88 20.00 -9.09
CA GLU A 237 -8.27 19.51 -9.21
C GLU A 237 -9.12 19.89 -7.99
N GLU A 238 -8.58 19.77 -6.77
CA GLU A 238 -9.28 20.20 -5.56
C GLU A 238 -9.57 21.71 -5.55
N THR A 239 -8.59 22.51 -5.99
CA THR A 239 -8.76 23.96 -6.10
C THR A 239 -9.83 24.33 -7.12
N ALA A 240 -9.83 23.69 -8.29
CA ALA A 240 -10.83 23.90 -9.34
C ALA A 240 -12.25 23.52 -8.86
N ALA A 241 -12.37 22.37 -8.17
CA ALA A 241 -13.65 21.95 -7.61
C ALA A 241 -14.20 22.98 -6.59
N GLN A 242 -13.35 23.54 -5.73
CA GLN A 242 -13.76 24.58 -4.77
C GLN A 242 -14.21 25.88 -5.46
N THR A 243 -13.57 26.28 -6.56
CA THR A 243 -13.98 27.45 -7.34
C THR A 243 -15.29 27.25 -8.08
N ASP A 244 -15.56 26.05 -8.61
CA ASP A 244 -16.83 25.73 -9.29
C ASP A 244 -18.00 25.79 -8.30
N TYR A 245 -17.86 25.27 -7.07
CA TYR A 245 -18.88 25.41 -6.02
C TYR A 245 -19.16 26.88 -5.64
N ALA A 246 -18.14 27.75 -5.70
CA ALA A 246 -18.29 29.18 -5.41
C ALA A 246 -18.89 29.97 -6.59
N ALA A 247 -18.70 29.50 -7.83
CA ALA A 247 -19.29 30.07 -9.04
C ALA A 247 -20.77 29.67 -9.18
N ASP A 248 -21.11 28.38 -8.96
CA ASP A 248 -22.51 27.90 -8.93
C ASP A 248 -23.33 28.62 -7.84
N ALA A 249 -22.71 28.95 -6.70
CA ALA A 249 -23.37 29.74 -5.65
C ALA A 249 -23.61 31.22 -6.02
N ARG A 250 -22.93 31.75 -7.06
CA ARG A 250 -23.09 33.13 -7.57
C ARG A 250 -23.99 33.21 -8.80
N GLU A 251 -24.09 32.14 -9.60
CA GLU A 251 -24.95 32.09 -10.80
C GLU A 251 -26.45 31.95 -10.47
N GLY A 252 -26.83 31.58 -9.25
CA GLY A 252 -28.23 31.51 -8.79
C GLY A 252 -28.94 32.86 -8.53
N LEU A 253 -28.46 34.00 -9.07
CA LEU A 253 -28.97 35.34 -8.75
C LEU A 253 -29.48 36.17 -9.94
N PHE A 254 -29.42 35.64 -11.17
CA PHE A 254 -30.05 36.27 -12.35
C PHE A 254 -30.72 35.21 -13.23
N GLU A 255 -31.89 34.71 -12.82
CA GLU A 255 -32.86 34.14 -13.76
C GLU A 255 -33.46 35.30 -14.58
N MET A 256 -33.17 35.32 -15.87
CA MET A 256 -33.94 36.12 -16.84
C MET A 256 -34.74 35.13 -17.68
N ASP A 257 -36.02 35.03 -17.38
CA ASP A 257 -37.02 34.30 -18.16
C ASP A 257 -37.10 34.88 -19.57
N GLU A 258 -36.68 34.13 -20.59
CA GLU A 258 -37.23 34.28 -21.94
C GLU A 258 -37.49 32.89 -22.56
N ASP A 259 -38.77 32.54 -22.61
CA ASP A 259 -39.33 31.42 -23.35
C ASP A 259 -39.20 31.65 -24.87
N GLU A 260 -38.72 30.66 -25.63
CA GLU A 260 -39.50 29.97 -26.67
C GLU A 260 -38.65 28.98 -27.50
N GLU A 261 -39.25 27.79 -27.65
CA GLU A 261 -38.93 26.62 -28.46
C GLU A 261 -37.97 26.80 -29.66
N THR A 262 -36.82 26.12 -29.61
CA THR A 262 -36.23 25.46 -30.79
C THR A 262 -35.45 24.20 -30.38
N ASN A 263 -35.86 23.06 -30.93
CA ASN A 263 -35.15 21.78 -30.84
C ASN A 263 -33.70 21.92 -31.36
N GLY A 264 -32.71 21.63 -30.51
CA GLY A 264 -31.31 21.52 -30.90
C GLY A 264 -30.40 21.03 -29.77
N ASP A 265 -30.04 19.75 -29.84
CA ASP A 265 -28.86 19.09 -29.23
C ASP A 265 -28.35 19.54 -27.85
N VAL A 266 -28.69 18.74 -26.84
CA VAL A 266 -27.98 18.64 -25.55
C VAL A 266 -26.57 18.05 -25.79
N LYS A 267 -25.60 18.87 -26.20
CA LYS A 267 -24.17 18.50 -26.27
C LYS A 267 -23.25 19.37 -25.38
N GLY A 268 -23.77 20.40 -24.72
CA GLY A 268 -22.96 21.39 -23.98
C GLY A 268 -22.47 20.96 -22.58
N THR A 269 -23.13 20.00 -21.92
CA THR A 269 -22.83 19.65 -20.51
C THR A 269 -21.79 18.54 -20.35
N SER A 270 -21.46 17.78 -21.41
CA SER A 270 -20.48 16.68 -21.34
C SER A 270 -19.02 17.12 -21.40
N PHE A 271 -18.71 18.27 -22.02
CA PHE A 271 -17.33 18.65 -22.33
C PHE A 271 -16.54 19.14 -21.11
N ARG A 272 -17.18 19.80 -20.13
CA ARG A 272 -16.49 20.33 -18.94
C ARG A 272 -16.15 19.25 -17.91
N SER A 273 -16.88 18.13 -17.88
CA SER A 273 -16.65 17.06 -16.89
C SER A 273 -15.35 16.29 -17.09
N ASP A 274 -14.78 16.32 -18.29
CA ASP A 274 -13.64 15.47 -18.67
C ASP A 274 -12.31 16.22 -18.75
N GLN A 275 -12.36 17.54 -18.62
CA GLN A 275 -11.18 18.41 -18.67
C GLN A 275 -10.43 18.38 -17.34
N MET A 276 -9.11 18.24 -17.38
CA MET A 276 -8.22 18.40 -16.25
C MET A 276 -7.99 19.89 -15.96
N ALA A 277 -7.96 20.25 -14.67
CA ALA A 277 -7.61 21.59 -14.19
C ALA A 277 -6.13 21.90 -14.40
N HIS A 278 -5.26 20.91 -14.26
CA HIS A 278 -3.81 21.09 -14.44
C HIS A 278 -3.43 21.07 -15.94
N PRO A 279 -2.84 22.14 -16.52
CA PRO A 279 -2.63 22.24 -17.98
C PRO A 279 -1.75 21.14 -18.58
N LEU A 280 -0.66 20.73 -17.90
CA LEU A 280 0.17 19.62 -18.38
C LEU A 280 -0.54 18.26 -18.26
N ALA A 281 -1.43 18.10 -17.27
CA ALA A 281 -2.18 16.87 -17.08
C ALA A 281 -3.26 16.76 -18.16
N GLU A 282 -3.90 17.87 -18.53
CA GLU A 282 -4.85 17.92 -19.64
C GLU A 282 -4.21 17.48 -20.95
N ARG A 283 -3.05 18.05 -21.29
CA ARG A 283 -2.29 17.66 -22.48
C ARG A 283 -1.89 16.19 -22.45
N LEU A 284 -1.40 15.72 -21.31
CA LEU A 284 -1.02 14.32 -21.13
C LEU A 284 -2.22 13.38 -21.32
N ASP A 285 -3.37 13.71 -20.75
CA ASP A 285 -4.59 12.91 -20.82
C ASP A 285 -5.16 12.82 -22.24
N ILE A 286 -5.20 13.95 -22.96
CA ILE A 286 -5.61 13.97 -24.38
C ILE A 286 -4.69 13.08 -25.21
N LEU A 287 -3.38 13.24 -25.07
CA LEU A 287 -2.42 12.49 -25.88
C LEU A 287 -2.37 11.00 -25.54
N LEU A 288 -2.54 10.63 -24.26
CA LEU A 288 -2.69 9.23 -23.85
C LEU A 288 -3.99 8.62 -24.40
N SER A 289 -5.09 9.36 -24.38
CA SER A 289 -6.37 8.93 -24.98
C SER A 289 -6.23 8.66 -26.48
N VAL A 290 -5.51 9.52 -27.21
CA VAL A 290 -5.19 9.30 -28.64
C VAL A 290 -4.33 8.04 -28.82
N LEU A 291 -3.31 7.84 -27.97
CA LEU A 291 -2.47 6.64 -28.02
C LEU A 291 -3.27 5.36 -27.73
N PHE A 292 -4.16 5.36 -26.73
CA PHE A 292 -5.01 4.21 -26.42
C PHE A 292 -5.99 3.90 -27.55
N SER A 293 -6.57 4.93 -28.17
CA SER A 293 -7.43 4.77 -29.34
C SER A 293 -6.67 4.12 -30.49
N TYR A 294 -5.46 4.59 -30.80
CA TYR A 294 -4.59 3.96 -31.79
C TYR A 294 -4.25 2.50 -31.46
N ILE A 295 -3.88 2.20 -30.22
CA ILE A 295 -3.58 0.81 -29.80
C ILE A 295 -4.80 -0.09 -30.03
N LYS A 296 -6.00 0.40 -29.69
CA LYS A 296 -7.25 -0.33 -29.91
C LYS A 296 -7.50 -0.55 -31.41
N ASP A 297 -7.41 0.49 -32.22
CA ASP A 297 -7.72 0.43 -33.65
C ASP A 297 -6.75 -0.45 -34.44
N VAL A 298 -5.46 -0.49 -34.05
CA VAL A 298 -4.47 -1.39 -34.66
C VAL A 298 -4.73 -2.85 -34.27
N CYS A 299 -5.19 -3.09 -33.05
CA CYS A 299 -5.40 -4.44 -32.54
C CYS A 299 -6.76 -5.03 -32.91
N TYR A 300 -7.80 -4.22 -33.04
CA TYR A 300 -9.16 -4.66 -33.32
C TYR A 300 -9.56 -4.32 -34.76
N VAL A 301 -9.86 -5.36 -35.55
CA VAL A 301 -10.37 -5.22 -36.91
C VAL A 301 -11.79 -5.80 -36.92
N ASN A 302 -12.79 -5.00 -37.30
CA ASN A 302 -14.21 -5.37 -37.28
C ASN A 302 -14.71 -5.89 -35.91
N GLY A 303 -14.12 -5.39 -34.82
CA GLY A 303 -14.48 -5.80 -33.45
C GLY A 303 -13.78 -7.08 -32.95
N GLU A 304 -12.96 -7.74 -33.78
CA GLU A 304 -12.16 -8.90 -33.39
C GLU A 304 -10.67 -8.57 -33.29
N ILE A 305 -9.95 -9.26 -32.40
CA ILE A 305 -8.51 -9.03 -32.19
C ILE A 305 -7.70 -9.69 -33.32
N ASP A 306 -6.94 -8.89 -34.07
CA ASP A 306 -5.91 -9.36 -35.00
C ASP A 306 -4.62 -9.67 -34.24
N ILE A 307 -4.46 -10.95 -33.89
CA ILE A 307 -3.34 -11.44 -33.08
C ILE A 307 -1.97 -11.08 -33.69
N ASN A 308 -1.83 -11.06 -35.02
CA ASN A 308 -0.54 -10.80 -35.65
C ASN A 308 -0.17 -9.33 -35.51
N LYS A 309 -1.09 -8.42 -35.84
CA LYS A 309 -0.87 -6.98 -35.67
C LYS A 309 -0.65 -6.60 -34.21
N THR A 310 -1.43 -7.18 -33.28
CA THR A 310 -1.26 -6.96 -31.85
C THR A 310 0.11 -7.45 -31.37
N LYS A 311 0.58 -8.62 -31.83
CA LYS A 311 1.93 -9.12 -31.49
C LYS A 311 3.03 -8.19 -31.98
N ASP A 312 2.92 -7.69 -33.21
CA ASP A 312 3.91 -6.78 -33.76
C ASP A 312 3.89 -5.45 -33.01
N LEU A 313 2.70 -4.91 -32.66
CA LEU A 313 2.59 -3.69 -31.86
C LEU A 313 3.15 -3.89 -30.45
N TYR A 314 2.83 -5.03 -29.81
CA TYR A 314 3.35 -5.39 -28.50
C TYR A 314 4.88 -5.44 -28.46
N ARG A 315 5.52 -5.95 -29.52
CA ARG A 315 6.99 -5.99 -29.64
C ARG A 315 7.60 -4.59 -29.72
N ASP A 316 6.96 -3.67 -30.43
CA ASP A 316 7.43 -2.28 -30.49
C ASP A 316 7.25 -1.61 -29.12
N LEU A 317 6.08 -1.77 -28.49
CA LEU A 317 5.76 -1.17 -27.19
C LEU A 317 6.65 -1.71 -26.06
N ILE A 318 6.98 -3.01 -26.04
CA ILE A 318 7.88 -3.56 -25.02
C ILE A 318 9.32 -3.05 -25.17
N ALA A 319 9.79 -2.88 -26.41
CA ALA A 319 11.10 -2.30 -26.67
C ALA A 319 11.18 -0.84 -26.21
N ILE A 320 10.10 -0.07 -26.44
CA ILE A 320 9.97 1.31 -25.96
C ILE A 320 9.87 1.36 -24.44
N PHE A 321 9.10 0.46 -23.82
CA PHE A 321 8.98 0.34 -22.37
C PHE A 321 10.36 0.11 -21.73
N ASP A 322 11.15 -0.80 -22.28
CA ASP A 322 12.49 -1.11 -21.78
C ASP A 322 13.46 0.06 -21.90
N LYS A 323 13.37 0.82 -23.00
CA LYS A 323 14.29 1.92 -23.30
C LYS A 323 13.94 3.19 -22.53
N LEU A 324 12.66 3.50 -22.38
CA LEU A 324 12.19 4.79 -21.89
C LEU A 324 11.47 4.69 -20.53
N VAL A 325 10.49 3.80 -20.40
CA VAL A 325 9.60 3.78 -19.22
C VAL A 325 10.26 3.11 -18.02
N LEU A 326 10.84 1.93 -18.19
CA LEU A 326 11.46 1.16 -17.10
C LEU A 326 12.63 1.91 -16.42
N PRO A 327 13.50 2.65 -17.15
CA PRO A 327 14.57 3.44 -16.54
C PRO A 327 14.11 4.78 -15.95
N THR A 328 12.91 5.26 -16.28
CA THR A 328 12.43 6.57 -15.83
C THR A 328 11.76 6.45 -14.47
N HIS A 329 12.30 7.20 -13.48
CA HIS A 329 11.70 7.29 -12.16
C HIS A 329 10.51 8.28 -12.16
N ALA A 330 9.54 8.07 -11.27
CA ALA A 330 8.39 8.97 -11.03
C ALA A 330 7.39 9.16 -12.19
N SER A 331 7.38 8.31 -13.22
CA SER A 331 6.31 8.29 -14.22
C SER A 331 5.05 7.62 -13.62
N CYS A 332 3.90 8.30 -13.67
CA CYS A 332 2.67 7.83 -13.03
C CYS A 332 1.58 7.36 -14.01
N HIS A 333 1.65 7.80 -15.26
CA HIS A 333 0.55 7.63 -16.21
C HIS A 333 0.97 6.92 -17.49
N THR A 334 2.18 7.19 -17.99
CA THR A 334 2.57 6.74 -19.33
C THR A 334 2.62 5.22 -19.45
N GLN A 335 3.04 4.51 -18.40
CA GLN A 335 3.09 3.05 -18.32
C GLN A 335 1.75 2.34 -18.59
N TYR A 336 0.61 3.04 -18.50
CA TYR A 336 -0.69 2.44 -18.74
C TYR A 336 -0.89 1.98 -20.19
N PHE A 337 -0.08 2.41 -21.16
CA PHE A 337 -0.13 1.82 -22.51
C PHE A 337 0.23 0.32 -22.49
N MET A 338 1.17 -0.09 -21.64
CA MET A 338 1.51 -1.50 -21.47
C MET A 338 0.39 -2.25 -20.73
N PHE A 339 -0.19 -1.63 -19.70
CA PHE A 339 -1.32 -2.21 -18.97
C PHE A 339 -2.51 -2.45 -19.90
N TYR A 340 -2.82 -1.48 -20.76
CA TYR A 340 -3.95 -1.52 -21.68
C TYR A 340 -3.79 -2.63 -22.74
N ILE A 341 -2.65 -2.72 -23.43
CA ILE A 341 -2.44 -3.82 -24.40
C ILE A 341 -2.44 -5.20 -23.74
N CYS A 342 -1.94 -5.31 -22.49
CA CYS A 342 -2.00 -6.56 -21.73
C CYS A 342 -3.43 -6.99 -21.40
N SER A 343 -4.38 -6.05 -21.31
CA SER A 343 -5.78 -6.34 -21.00
C SER A 343 -6.53 -7.06 -22.14
N PHE A 344 -6.05 -6.96 -23.38
CA PHE A 344 -6.75 -7.51 -24.55
C PHE A 344 -6.75 -9.04 -24.57
N LYS A 345 -5.68 -9.68 -24.07
CA LYS A 345 -5.58 -11.14 -23.98
C LYS A 345 -4.55 -11.55 -22.93
N LEU A 346 -4.90 -12.56 -22.14
CA LEU A 346 -4.05 -13.10 -21.07
C LEU A 346 -2.61 -13.41 -21.53
N GLY A 347 -2.43 -13.96 -22.73
CA GLY A 347 -1.10 -14.29 -23.25
C GLY A 347 -0.15 -13.10 -23.38
N PHE A 348 -0.66 -11.87 -23.58
CA PHE A 348 0.18 -10.66 -23.58
C PHE A 348 0.58 -10.25 -22.15
N ALA A 349 -0.35 -10.35 -21.20
CA ALA A 349 -0.06 -10.11 -19.80
C ALA A 349 0.97 -11.10 -19.25
N GLU A 350 0.84 -12.39 -19.58
CA GLU A 350 1.80 -13.43 -19.20
C GLU A 350 3.17 -13.21 -19.85
N ALA A 351 3.22 -12.84 -21.13
CA ALA A 351 4.46 -12.48 -21.80
C ALA A 351 5.14 -11.26 -21.16
N PHE A 352 4.36 -10.27 -20.69
CA PHE A 352 4.90 -9.09 -20.02
C PHE A 352 5.44 -9.43 -18.64
N LEU A 353 4.73 -10.24 -17.85
CA LEU A 353 5.20 -10.77 -16.58
C LEU A 353 6.48 -11.60 -16.74
N GLU A 354 6.55 -12.46 -17.75
CA GLU A 354 7.75 -13.26 -18.05
C GLU A 354 8.94 -12.37 -18.42
N HIS A 355 8.71 -11.31 -19.20
CA HIS A 355 9.74 -10.34 -19.57
C HIS A 355 10.29 -9.59 -18.35
N LEU A 356 9.41 -9.07 -17.48
CA LEU A 356 9.81 -8.41 -16.23
C LEU A 356 10.52 -9.38 -15.28
N TRP A 357 10.05 -10.63 -15.21
CA TRP A 357 10.68 -11.68 -14.41
C TRP A 357 12.12 -11.97 -14.85
N LYS A 358 12.35 -12.11 -16.17
CA LYS A 358 13.69 -12.23 -16.76
C LYS A 358 14.59 -11.05 -16.40
N LYS A 359 14.04 -9.84 -16.31
CA LYS A 359 14.83 -8.67 -15.88
C LYS A 359 15.20 -8.74 -14.41
N LEU A 360 14.24 -9.03 -13.53
CA LEU A 360 14.44 -9.12 -12.08
C LEU A 360 15.48 -10.18 -11.69
N GLN A 361 15.43 -11.36 -12.31
CA GLN A 361 16.33 -12.47 -11.96
C GLN A 361 17.76 -12.30 -12.50
N ASN A 362 17.94 -11.62 -13.64
CA ASN A 362 19.23 -11.55 -14.32
C ASN A 362 20.21 -10.62 -13.57
N PRO A 363 21.33 -11.14 -13.02
CA PRO A 363 22.30 -10.34 -12.27
C PRO A 363 23.06 -9.32 -13.13
N ASN A 364 23.08 -9.50 -14.45
CA ASN A 364 23.74 -8.56 -15.37
C ASN A 364 22.95 -7.26 -15.57
N ASN A 365 21.68 -7.22 -15.15
CA ASN A 365 20.91 -5.98 -15.15
C ASN A 365 21.25 -5.11 -13.93
N PRO A 366 21.31 -3.78 -14.10
CA PRO A 366 21.46 -2.85 -12.98
C PRO A 366 20.41 -3.09 -11.89
N ALA A 367 20.82 -3.05 -10.61
CA ALA A 367 19.95 -3.31 -9.47
C ALA A 367 18.69 -2.42 -9.45
N VAL A 368 18.80 -1.17 -9.91
CA VAL A 368 17.67 -0.23 -10.00
C VAL A 368 16.61 -0.73 -10.99
N LEU A 369 17.02 -1.19 -12.17
CA LEU A 369 16.07 -1.74 -13.17
C LEU A 369 15.45 -3.05 -12.71
N ARG A 370 16.21 -3.88 -11.97
CA ARG A 370 15.70 -5.11 -11.35
C ARG A 370 14.63 -4.80 -10.32
N GLN A 371 14.87 -3.80 -9.46
CA GLN A 371 13.89 -3.32 -8.48
C GLN A 371 12.64 -2.73 -9.16
N ALA A 372 12.81 -1.90 -10.18
CA ALA A 372 11.69 -1.38 -10.95
C ALA A 372 10.84 -2.52 -11.55
N ALA A 373 11.49 -3.53 -12.14
CA ALA A 373 10.79 -4.71 -12.68
C ALA A 373 9.99 -5.47 -11.59
N GLY A 374 10.54 -5.63 -10.39
CA GLY A 374 9.83 -6.20 -9.23
C GLY A 374 8.58 -5.39 -8.87
N SER A 375 8.69 -4.06 -8.83
CA SER A 375 7.56 -3.16 -8.58
C SER A 375 6.47 -3.25 -9.65
N TYR A 376 6.85 -3.31 -10.93
CA TYR A 376 5.91 -3.51 -12.04
C TYR A 376 5.18 -4.86 -11.94
N ILE A 377 5.89 -5.94 -11.58
CA ILE A 377 5.28 -7.27 -11.36
C ILE A 377 4.26 -7.19 -10.22
N GLY A 378 4.66 -6.72 -9.04
CA GLY A 378 3.79 -6.65 -7.87
C GLY A 378 2.55 -5.79 -8.12
N SER A 379 2.74 -4.63 -8.76
CA SER A 379 1.64 -3.71 -9.05
C SER A 379 0.69 -4.29 -10.10
N LEU A 380 1.19 -4.93 -11.15
CA LEU A 380 0.35 -5.56 -12.18
C LEU A 380 -0.49 -6.71 -11.59
N LEU A 381 0.13 -7.60 -10.81
CA LEU A 381 -0.57 -8.72 -10.16
C LEU A 381 -1.66 -8.24 -9.19
N ALA A 382 -1.38 -7.19 -8.42
CA ALA A 382 -2.34 -6.60 -7.50
C ALA A 382 -3.51 -5.90 -8.22
N ARG A 383 -3.23 -5.14 -9.29
CA ARG A 383 -4.18 -4.16 -9.87
C ARG A 383 -4.90 -4.63 -11.15
N ALA A 384 -4.40 -5.62 -11.88
CA ALA A 384 -5.03 -6.04 -13.14
C ALA A 384 -6.16 -7.06 -12.95
N LYS A 385 -7.43 -6.65 -13.11
CA LYS A 385 -8.59 -7.57 -12.98
C LYS A 385 -8.57 -8.75 -13.97
N PHE A 386 -7.99 -8.54 -15.14
CA PHE A 386 -7.92 -9.54 -16.22
C PHE A 386 -6.90 -10.66 -15.97
N ILE A 387 -6.06 -10.56 -14.92
CA ILE A 387 -5.13 -11.62 -14.55
C ILE A 387 -5.84 -12.62 -13.63
N PRO A 388 -5.95 -13.90 -14.02
CA PRO A 388 -6.61 -14.92 -13.21
C PRO A 388 -5.73 -15.33 -12.03
N ILE A 389 -6.36 -15.82 -10.97
CA ILE A 389 -5.69 -16.22 -9.74
C ILE A 389 -4.63 -17.32 -9.94
N ILE A 390 -4.79 -18.15 -10.98
CA ILE A 390 -3.82 -19.20 -11.33
C ILE A 390 -2.49 -18.58 -11.76
N THR A 391 -2.52 -17.56 -12.62
CA THR A 391 -1.33 -16.81 -13.03
C THR A 391 -0.72 -16.06 -11.84
N VAL A 392 -1.55 -15.47 -10.96
CA VAL A 392 -1.07 -14.85 -9.72
C VAL A 392 -0.32 -15.85 -8.84
N LYS A 393 -0.87 -17.05 -8.63
CA LYS A 393 -0.20 -18.13 -7.86
C LYS A 393 1.12 -18.53 -8.50
N ALA A 394 1.13 -18.78 -9.81
CA ALA A 394 2.35 -19.13 -10.53
C ALA A 394 3.46 -18.06 -10.39
N CYS A 395 3.10 -16.77 -10.46
CA CYS A 395 4.07 -15.69 -10.25
C CYS A 395 4.55 -15.60 -8.79
N LEU A 396 3.66 -15.79 -7.81
CA LEU A 396 4.04 -15.85 -6.40
C LEU A 396 4.99 -17.02 -6.12
N ASP A 397 4.72 -18.19 -6.67
CA ASP A 397 5.60 -19.37 -6.55
C ASP A 397 7.00 -19.08 -7.10
N LEU A 398 7.10 -18.43 -8.26
CA LEU A 398 8.37 -18.02 -8.86
C LEU A 398 9.13 -17.02 -7.98
N LEU A 399 8.46 -15.97 -7.52
CA LEU A 399 9.06 -14.93 -6.68
C LEU A 399 9.53 -15.47 -5.34
N VAL A 400 8.67 -16.24 -4.64
CA VAL A 400 8.97 -16.81 -3.33
C VAL A 400 10.09 -17.84 -3.41
N ASN A 401 10.07 -18.73 -4.41
CA ASN A 401 11.15 -19.69 -4.61
C ASN A 401 12.49 -19.00 -4.87
N TRP A 402 12.50 -17.93 -5.67
CA TRP A 402 13.71 -17.13 -5.89
C TRP A 402 14.20 -16.43 -4.62
N LEU A 403 13.30 -15.91 -3.79
CA LEU A 403 13.68 -15.32 -2.50
C LEU A 403 14.29 -16.34 -1.54
N HIS A 404 13.73 -17.55 -1.46
CA HIS A 404 14.29 -18.61 -0.63
C HIS A 404 15.68 -19.03 -1.10
N ASN A 405 15.86 -19.23 -2.41
CA ASN A 405 17.19 -19.51 -2.99
C ASN A 405 18.17 -18.35 -2.73
N TYR A 406 17.70 -17.10 -2.82
CA TYR A 406 18.53 -15.94 -2.51
C TYR A 406 19.02 -15.96 -1.07
N LEU A 407 18.15 -16.34 -0.11
CA LEU A 407 18.54 -16.50 1.29
C LEU A 407 19.54 -17.65 1.47
N ASP A 408 19.33 -18.79 0.82
CA ASP A 408 20.27 -19.92 0.85
C ASP A 408 21.68 -19.50 0.37
N ASP A 409 21.77 -18.67 -0.67
CA ASP A 409 23.03 -18.13 -1.18
C ASP A 409 23.68 -17.10 -0.23
N GLN A 410 22.89 -16.37 0.57
CA GLN A 410 23.41 -15.39 1.54
C GLN A 410 23.83 -16.03 2.88
N ASP A 411 23.14 -17.08 3.34
CA ASP A 411 23.42 -17.77 4.61
C ASP A 411 24.81 -18.45 4.61
N VAL A 412 25.39 -18.72 3.43
CA VAL A 412 26.74 -19.28 3.27
C VAL A 412 27.84 -18.20 3.36
N GLY A 413 27.50 -16.90 3.30
CA GLY A 413 28.46 -15.78 3.22
C GLY A 413 28.42 -14.79 4.38
N THR A 414 29.49 -13.99 4.55
CA THR A 414 29.64 -12.94 5.59
C THR A 414 28.74 -11.69 5.38
N LYS A 415 27.72 -11.77 4.50
CA LYS A 415 26.90 -10.63 4.02
C LYS A 415 25.44 -10.67 4.47
N ALA A 416 25.08 -11.52 5.43
CA ALA A 416 23.72 -11.62 5.96
C ALA A 416 23.40 -10.45 6.93
N PHE A 417 23.36 -9.21 6.44
CA PHE A 417 22.94 -8.04 7.20
C PHE A 417 22.05 -7.11 6.37
N CYS A 418 21.28 -6.28 7.06
CA CYS A 418 20.32 -5.37 6.43
C CYS A 418 21.03 -4.23 5.67
N ASP A 419 21.07 -4.31 4.34
CA ASP A 419 21.63 -3.28 3.45
C ASP A 419 20.81 -3.14 2.15
N VAL A 420 20.20 -1.98 1.98
CA VAL A 420 19.33 -1.66 0.83
C VAL A 420 20.10 -1.63 -0.49
N THR A 421 21.35 -1.16 -0.47
CA THR A 421 22.15 -1.01 -1.70
C THR A 421 22.58 -2.37 -2.25
N LEU A 422 22.84 -3.33 -1.36
CA LEU A 422 23.26 -4.68 -1.71
C LEU A 422 22.08 -5.58 -2.05
N HIS A 423 20.99 -5.50 -1.28
CA HIS A 423 19.85 -6.42 -1.34
C HIS A 423 18.58 -5.78 -1.94
N GLY A 424 18.70 -4.64 -2.62
CA GLY A 424 17.56 -3.91 -3.22
C GLY A 424 16.58 -4.80 -4.01
N PRO A 425 17.02 -5.61 -4.99
CA PRO A 425 16.14 -6.52 -5.73
C PRO A 425 15.42 -7.55 -4.85
N PHE A 426 16.05 -8.02 -3.77
CA PHE A 426 15.43 -8.91 -2.80
C PHE A 426 14.28 -8.20 -2.07
N TYR A 427 14.51 -7.00 -1.56
CA TYR A 427 13.48 -6.23 -0.89
C TYR A 427 12.32 -5.82 -1.81
N SER A 428 12.61 -5.43 -3.05
CA SER A 428 11.57 -5.14 -4.06
C SER A 428 10.71 -6.36 -4.36
N ALA A 429 11.30 -7.55 -4.49
CA ALA A 429 10.55 -8.80 -4.68
C ALA A 429 9.71 -9.17 -3.44
N CYS A 430 10.24 -9.00 -2.23
CA CYS A 430 9.46 -9.14 -0.99
C CYS A 430 8.25 -8.20 -0.98
N GLN A 431 8.46 -6.92 -1.31
CA GLN A 431 7.39 -5.94 -1.36
C GLN A 431 6.34 -6.26 -2.43
N ALA A 432 6.75 -6.75 -3.60
CA ALA A 432 5.84 -7.19 -4.65
C ALA A 432 4.92 -8.32 -4.16
N ILE A 433 5.47 -9.27 -3.40
CA ILE A 433 4.68 -10.36 -2.79
C ILE A 433 3.75 -9.83 -1.71
N PHE A 434 4.23 -8.99 -0.79
CA PHE A 434 3.41 -8.42 0.28
C PHE A 434 2.24 -7.62 -0.31
N TYR A 435 2.52 -6.76 -1.29
CA TYR A 435 1.51 -5.97 -1.98
C TYR A 435 0.50 -6.83 -2.74
N THR A 436 0.96 -7.86 -3.46
CA THR A 436 0.07 -8.79 -4.16
C THR A 436 -0.85 -9.53 -3.18
N LEU A 437 -0.31 -10.01 -2.04
CA LEU A 437 -1.11 -10.67 -1.01
C LEU A 437 -2.16 -9.72 -0.42
N VAL A 438 -1.77 -8.48 -0.13
CA VAL A 438 -2.66 -7.44 0.39
C VAL A 438 -3.90 -7.27 -0.50
N PHE A 439 -3.73 -7.24 -1.83
CA PHE A 439 -4.84 -7.10 -2.78
C PHE A 439 -5.59 -8.39 -3.12
N ARG A 440 -4.91 -9.55 -3.14
CA ARG A 440 -5.45 -10.81 -3.69
C ARG A 440 -5.75 -11.87 -2.64
N HIS A 441 -5.51 -11.65 -1.35
CA HIS A 441 -5.72 -12.66 -0.30
C HIS A 441 -7.13 -13.25 -0.30
N LYS A 442 -8.18 -12.43 -0.45
CA LYS A 442 -9.58 -12.92 -0.51
C LYS A 442 -9.77 -13.91 -1.66
N GLN A 443 -9.26 -13.58 -2.85
CA GLN A 443 -9.35 -14.42 -4.05
C GLN A 443 -8.46 -15.68 -3.95
N LEU A 444 -7.31 -15.59 -3.28
CA LEU A 444 -6.43 -16.76 -3.04
C LEU A 444 -7.09 -17.80 -2.12
N LEU A 445 -7.96 -17.33 -1.22
CA LEU A 445 -8.68 -18.14 -0.22
C LEU A 445 -10.09 -18.55 -0.68
N ASP A 446 -10.57 -18.01 -1.80
CA ASP A 446 -11.91 -18.26 -2.31
C ASP A 446 -12.10 -19.73 -2.75
N GLY A 447 -13.33 -20.23 -2.62
CA GLY A 447 -13.72 -21.62 -2.89
C GLY A 447 -13.47 -22.62 -1.76
N SER A 448 -12.22 -22.79 -1.29
CA SER A 448 -11.89 -23.71 -0.18
C SER A 448 -10.82 -23.12 0.72
N LEU A 449 -11.27 -22.54 1.84
CA LEU A 449 -10.41 -21.91 2.85
C LEU A 449 -9.23 -22.82 3.24
N ARG A 450 -9.47 -24.13 3.43
CA ARG A 450 -8.43 -25.09 3.79
C ARG A 450 -7.35 -25.26 2.72
N LYS A 451 -7.72 -25.31 1.43
CA LYS A 451 -6.75 -25.45 0.32
C LYS A 451 -6.00 -24.14 0.09
N GLY A 452 -6.69 -23.00 0.20
CA GLY A 452 -6.06 -21.68 0.10
C GLY A 452 -5.05 -21.43 1.23
N LEU A 453 -5.42 -21.76 2.48
CA LEU A 453 -4.51 -21.66 3.62
C LEU A 453 -3.32 -22.62 3.50
N ALA A 454 -3.54 -23.87 3.09
CA ALA A 454 -2.45 -24.82 2.86
C ALA A 454 -1.46 -24.31 1.80
N TYR A 455 -1.94 -23.66 0.75
CA TYR A 455 -1.09 -23.00 -0.25
C TYR A 455 -0.28 -21.84 0.36
N LEU A 456 -0.93 -20.92 1.09
CA LEU A 456 -0.22 -19.80 1.72
C LEU A 456 0.82 -20.25 2.76
N GLN A 457 0.52 -21.31 3.51
CA GLN A 457 1.47 -21.94 4.43
C GLN A 457 2.67 -22.55 3.69
N SER A 458 2.44 -23.13 2.50
CA SER A 458 3.53 -23.71 1.68
C SER A 458 4.54 -22.68 1.17
N LEU A 459 4.16 -21.40 1.09
CA LEU A 459 5.07 -20.31 0.70
C LEU A 459 6.12 -19.98 1.78
N ASN A 460 5.91 -20.44 3.03
CA ASN A 460 6.82 -20.26 4.15
C ASN A 460 7.26 -18.79 4.36
N PHE A 461 6.27 -17.90 4.56
CA PHE A 461 6.52 -16.48 4.84
C PHE A 461 7.30 -16.26 6.15
N GLU A 462 7.21 -17.18 7.10
CA GLU A 462 7.92 -17.11 8.39
C GLU A 462 9.43 -16.99 8.16
N ARG A 463 9.99 -17.83 7.30
CA ARG A 463 11.42 -17.78 6.92
C ARG A 463 11.81 -16.42 6.32
N LEU A 464 10.98 -15.86 5.44
CA LEU A 464 11.26 -14.57 4.78
C LEU A 464 11.23 -13.40 5.77
N VAL A 465 10.28 -13.42 6.71
CA VAL A 465 10.08 -12.34 7.67
C VAL A 465 11.11 -12.38 8.81
N MET A 466 11.52 -13.57 9.24
CA MET A 466 12.47 -13.79 10.33
C MET A 466 13.95 -13.76 9.88
N CYS A 467 14.23 -13.59 8.59
CA CYS A 467 15.60 -13.59 8.08
C CYS A 467 16.41 -12.37 8.56
N GLN A 468 17.75 -12.50 8.57
CA GLN A 468 18.66 -11.44 9.00
C GLN A 468 18.61 -10.17 8.12
N LEU A 469 18.15 -10.32 6.86
CA LEU A 469 17.97 -9.20 5.94
C LEU A 469 16.79 -8.29 6.34
N ASN A 470 15.86 -8.79 7.17
CA ASN A 470 14.76 -8.03 7.78
C ASN A 470 13.95 -7.16 6.79
N PRO A 471 13.21 -7.79 5.85
CA PRO A 471 12.44 -7.06 4.84
C PRO A 471 11.35 -6.16 5.44
N LEU A 472 10.82 -6.49 6.62
CA LEU A 472 9.81 -5.68 7.31
C LEU A 472 10.32 -4.32 7.76
N LYS A 473 11.64 -4.14 7.88
CA LYS A 473 12.26 -2.86 8.21
C LYS A 473 12.38 -1.92 7.00
N ILE A 474 12.51 -2.50 5.81
CA ILE A 474 12.92 -1.80 4.58
C ILE A 474 11.75 -1.56 3.63
N CYS A 475 10.81 -2.51 3.54
CA CYS A 475 9.61 -2.36 2.74
C CYS A 475 8.70 -1.25 3.26
N LEU A 476 7.82 -0.71 2.39
CA LEU A 476 6.93 0.40 2.73
C LEU A 476 6.08 0.08 3.97
N PRO A 477 6.10 0.92 5.04
CA PRO A 477 5.42 0.62 6.30
C PRO A 477 3.92 0.33 6.16
N THR A 478 3.23 1.05 5.29
CA THR A 478 1.79 0.84 5.03
C THR A 478 1.52 -0.58 4.51
N VAL A 479 2.35 -1.06 3.57
CA VAL A 479 2.22 -2.41 2.99
C VAL A 479 2.59 -3.46 4.02
N VAL A 480 3.66 -3.24 4.79
CA VAL A 480 4.08 -4.13 5.88
C VAL A 480 2.99 -4.27 6.94
N ASN A 481 2.36 -3.18 7.35
CA ASN A 481 1.29 -3.20 8.36
C ASN A 481 0.04 -3.93 7.86
N LEU A 482 -0.36 -3.70 6.60
CA LEU A 482 -1.48 -4.42 5.98
C LEU A 482 -1.17 -5.92 5.81
N PHE A 483 0.06 -6.25 5.40
CA PHE A 483 0.52 -7.62 5.32
C PHE A 483 0.54 -8.31 6.69
N ALA A 484 1.03 -7.64 7.73
CA ALA A 484 1.04 -8.14 9.11
C ALA A 484 -0.37 -8.38 9.65
N ALA A 485 -1.29 -7.47 9.35
CA ALA A 485 -2.71 -7.61 9.68
C ALA A 485 -3.31 -8.87 9.03
N ILE A 486 -3.16 -9.02 7.71
CA ILE A 486 -3.70 -10.16 6.94
C ILE A 486 -3.08 -11.48 7.40
N THR A 487 -1.76 -11.55 7.54
CA THR A 487 -1.06 -12.77 7.97
C THR A 487 -1.41 -13.16 9.40
N ARG A 488 -1.69 -12.19 10.29
CA ARG A 488 -2.21 -12.47 11.64
C ARG A 488 -3.63 -13.03 11.59
N LYS A 489 -4.54 -12.44 10.81
CA LYS A 489 -5.94 -12.91 10.67
C LYS A 489 -6.04 -14.36 10.23
N TYR A 490 -5.13 -14.79 9.35
CA TYR A 490 -5.09 -16.17 8.86
C TYR A 490 -4.09 -17.08 9.60
N GLN A 491 -3.50 -16.61 10.71
CA GLN A 491 -2.52 -17.36 11.52
C GLN A 491 -1.35 -17.92 10.68
N LEU A 492 -0.85 -17.12 9.72
CA LEU A 492 0.27 -17.50 8.85
C LEU A 492 1.61 -17.14 9.48
N VAL A 493 1.78 -15.89 9.93
CA VAL A 493 3.03 -15.37 10.53
C VAL A 493 2.69 -14.24 11.51
N PHE A 494 3.39 -14.18 12.63
CA PHE A 494 3.29 -13.08 13.60
C PHE A 494 4.40 -12.05 13.37
N CYS A 495 4.06 -10.95 12.68
CA CYS A 495 5.04 -9.93 12.28
C CYS A 495 5.21 -8.79 13.31
N TYR A 496 4.25 -8.58 14.21
CA TYR A 496 4.17 -7.38 15.06
C TYR A 496 5.34 -7.22 16.02
N THR A 497 5.84 -8.31 16.62
CA THR A 497 7.00 -8.27 17.52
C THR A 497 8.25 -7.77 16.81
N ILE A 498 8.43 -8.17 15.55
CA ILE A 498 9.55 -7.75 14.69
C ILE A 498 9.37 -6.29 14.28
N ILE A 499 8.15 -5.89 13.88
CA ILE A 499 7.83 -4.50 13.51
C ILE A 499 8.10 -3.56 14.69
N GLU A 500 7.65 -3.92 15.89
CA GLU A 500 7.94 -3.14 17.10
C GLU A 500 9.43 -3.07 17.41
N ARG A 501 10.15 -4.20 17.33
CA ARG A 501 11.61 -4.22 17.50
C ARG A 501 12.29 -3.29 16.49
N ASN A 502 11.85 -3.29 15.24
CA ASN A 502 12.36 -2.41 14.19
C ASN A 502 12.11 -0.94 14.52
N ASN A 503 10.90 -0.61 14.97
CA ASN A 503 10.53 0.76 15.36
C ASN A 503 11.36 1.25 16.55
N ARG A 504 11.62 0.40 17.55
CA ARG A 504 12.46 0.73 18.72
C ARG A 504 13.94 0.94 18.35
N GLN A 505 14.41 0.30 17.27
CA GLN A 505 15.77 0.47 16.75
C GLN A 505 15.94 1.66 15.79
N MET A 506 14.85 2.27 15.31
CA MET A 506 14.87 3.46 14.46
C MET A 506 14.87 4.73 15.33
N LEU A 507 16.05 5.18 15.77
CA LEU A 507 16.22 6.55 16.25
C LEU A 507 16.22 7.51 15.05
N PRO A 508 15.56 8.69 15.11
CA PRO A 508 15.54 9.64 14.02
C PRO A 508 16.94 10.25 13.80
N VAL A 509 17.67 9.75 12.81
CA VAL A 509 18.96 10.32 12.40
C VAL A 509 18.70 11.49 11.46
N ILE A 510 18.83 12.71 11.98
CA ILE A 510 18.91 13.93 11.18
C ILE A 510 20.18 13.84 10.34
N ARG A 511 20.06 13.49 9.05
CA ARG A 511 21.17 13.62 8.10
C ARG A 511 21.16 15.04 7.55
N SER A 512 22.10 15.86 8.01
CA SER A 512 22.44 17.12 7.35
C SER A 512 23.12 16.82 6.02
N SER A 513 22.40 16.93 4.90
CA SER A 513 23.05 17.08 3.60
C SER A 513 23.72 18.45 3.53
N VAL A 514 24.91 18.51 2.95
CA VAL A 514 25.67 19.74 2.72
C VAL A 514 24.93 20.56 1.66
N GLY A 515 24.07 21.46 2.11
CA GLY A 515 23.19 22.28 1.27
C GLY A 515 21.88 22.48 2.00
N GLY A 516 21.81 23.56 2.78
CA GLY A 516 20.70 23.83 3.69
C GLY A 516 19.36 23.94 2.97
N ASP A 517 18.54 22.91 3.11
CA ASP A 517 17.10 23.01 3.24
C ASP A 517 16.61 21.84 4.10
N SER A 518 15.84 22.16 5.14
CA SER A 518 15.28 21.16 6.05
C SER A 518 14.03 20.54 5.42
N VAL A 519 14.19 19.45 4.69
CA VAL A 519 13.06 18.62 4.26
C VAL A 519 12.96 17.43 5.22
N GLN A 520 11.87 17.36 5.99
CA GLN A 520 11.44 16.13 6.64
C GLN A 520 11.09 15.13 5.54
N THR A 521 12.06 14.36 5.08
CA THR A 521 11.76 13.21 4.23
C THR A 521 11.51 12.01 5.14
N CYS A 522 10.24 11.62 5.25
CA CYS A 522 9.83 10.29 5.65
C CYS A 522 10.28 9.30 4.56
N THR A 523 11.58 9.14 4.35
CA THR A 523 12.13 8.49 3.15
C THR A 523 12.04 6.98 3.29
N ASN A 524 11.05 6.43 2.59
CA ASN A 524 11.00 5.05 2.11
C ASN A 524 12.40 4.60 1.67
N PRO A 525 13.09 3.69 2.41
CA PRO A 525 14.49 3.36 2.14
C PRO A 525 14.73 2.78 0.74
N LEU A 526 13.70 2.16 0.14
CA LEU A 526 13.72 1.57 -1.19
C LEU A 526 13.32 2.53 -2.32
N ASP A 527 12.93 3.77 -2.00
CA ASP A 527 12.26 4.67 -2.95
C ASP A 527 11.10 3.96 -3.66
N SER A 528 10.35 3.15 -2.90
CA SER A 528 9.34 2.27 -3.47
C SER A 528 8.20 3.07 -4.11
N PHE A 529 7.94 2.74 -5.37
CA PHE A 529 6.84 3.25 -6.18
C PHE A 529 6.00 2.07 -6.70
N PHE A 530 4.67 2.25 -6.77
CA PHE A 530 3.73 1.28 -7.34
C PHE A 530 3.26 1.76 -8.72
N PRO A 531 3.77 1.16 -9.82
CA PRO A 531 3.55 1.73 -11.15
C PRO A 531 2.12 1.80 -11.64
N PHE A 532 1.23 0.93 -11.17
CA PHE A 532 -0.17 0.96 -11.54
C PHE A 532 -1.03 1.39 -10.36
N ASP A 533 -0.60 2.38 -9.57
CA ASP A 533 -1.51 3.06 -8.65
C ASP A 533 -2.56 3.88 -9.41
N PRO A 534 -3.72 4.19 -8.78
CA PRO A 534 -4.91 4.66 -9.51
C PRO A 534 -4.60 5.87 -10.39
N CYS A 535 -4.98 5.78 -11.67
CA CYS A 535 -4.81 6.86 -12.65
C CYS A 535 -5.66 8.07 -12.23
N VAL A 536 -5.05 9.26 -12.16
CA VAL A 536 -5.76 10.51 -11.81
C VAL A 536 -6.32 11.24 -13.03
N LEU A 537 -5.85 10.91 -14.23
CA LEU A 537 -6.28 11.53 -15.49
C LEU A 537 -7.70 11.13 -15.87
N LYS A 538 -8.61 12.09 -16.03
CA LYS A 538 -10.06 11.86 -16.15
C LYS A 538 -10.44 10.98 -17.36
N ARG A 539 -9.95 11.27 -18.57
CA ARG A 539 -10.33 10.51 -19.79
C ARG A 539 -9.66 9.15 -19.83
N SER A 540 -8.35 9.11 -19.57
CA SER A 540 -7.55 7.90 -19.53
C SER A 540 -8.06 6.90 -18.48
N LYS A 541 -8.45 7.40 -17.29
CA LYS A 541 -9.02 6.57 -16.23
C LYS A 541 -10.27 5.83 -16.67
N LYS A 542 -11.21 6.48 -17.40
CA LYS A 542 -12.43 5.83 -17.91
C LYS A 542 -12.12 4.63 -18.81
N ILE A 543 -11.02 4.67 -19.56
CA ILE A 543 -10.58 3.58 -20.44
C ILE A 543 -10.00 2.42 -19.62
N ILE A 544 -9.29 2.73 -18.53
CA ILE A 544 -8.56 1.75 -17.71
C ILE A 544 -9.43 1.10 -16.61
N ASP A 545 -10.35 1.84 -16.00
CA ASP A 545 -11.19 1.41 -14.87
C ASP A 545 -11.90 0.05 -15.05
N PRO A 546 -12.44 -0.31 -16.24
CA PRO A 546 -13.05 -1.62 -16.46
C PRO A 546 -12.09 -2.79 -16.18
N PHE A 547 -10.79 -2.58 -16.44
CA PHE A 547 -9.73 -3.58 -16.30
C PHE A 547 -8.98 -3.48 -14.97
N TYR A 548 -9.27 -2.47 -14.16
CA TYR A 548 -8.49 -2.07 -13.00
C TYR A 548 -9.14 -2.46 -11.68
N GLN A 549 -8.36 -3.04 -10.76
CA GLN A 549 -8.77 -3.39 -9.41
C GLN A 549 -8.48 -2.22 -8.46
N ILE A 550 -9.55 -1.53 -8.09
CA ILE A 550 -9.53 -0.50 -7.06
C ILE A 550 -9.30 -1.16 -5.70
N TRP A 551 -8.57 -0.48 -4.82
CA TRP A 551 -8.44 -0.90 -3.44
C TRP A 551 -9.77 -0.69 -2.73
N GLU A 552 -10.38 -1.76 -2.23
CA GLU A 552 -11.51 -1.67 -1.30
C GLU A 552 -10.93 -1.50 0.10
N GLU A 553 -11.22 -0.37 0.74
CA GLU A 553 -10.81 -0.15 2.13
C GLU A 553 -11.25 -1.33 3.01
N LEU A 554 -10.32 -1.86 3.79
CA LEU A 554 -10.64 -2.78 4.87
C LEU A 554 -11.66 -2.06 5.77
N SER A 555 -12.78 -2.72 6.06
CA SER A 555 -13.86 -2.09 6.85
C SER A 555 -13.32 -1.57 8.18
N ALA A 556 -13.95 -0.55 8.76
CA ALA A 556 -13.58 -0.05 10.08
C ALA A 556 -13.63 -1.15 11.16
N GLU A 557 -14.46 -2.17 10.95
CA GLU A 557 -14.56 -3.40 11.75
C GLU A 557 -13.32 -4.29 11.57
N ASP A 558 -12.87 -4.51 10.34
CA ASP A 558 -11.61 -5.21 10.04
C ASP A 558 -10.42 -4.46 10.69
N LEU A 559 -10.32 -3.13 10.53
CA LEU A 559 -9.26 -2.30 11.13
C LEU A 559 -9.28 -2.28 12.67
N GLN A 560 -10.45 -2.38 13.29
CA GLN A 560 -10.60 -2.52 14.75
C GLN A 560 -10.21 -3.92 15.25
N GLU A 561 -10.57 -4.99 14.52
CA GLU A 561 -10.02 -6.33 14.75
C GLU A 561 -8.49 -6.34 14.61
N PHE A 562 -7.94 -5.55 13.68
CA PHE A 562 -6.49 -5.46 13.45
C PHE A 562 -5.72 -4.71 14.55
N LYS A 563 -6.37 -3.91 15.39
CA LYS A 563 -5.75 -3.17 16.50
C LYS A 563 -6.06 -3.69 17.90
N LYS A 564 -7.03 -4.61 18.08
CA LYS A 564 -7.30 -5.14 19.42
C LYS A 564 -6.19 -6.13 19.82
N PRO A 565 -5.47 -5.87 20.93
CA PRO A 565 -4.61 -6.86 21.55
C PRO A 565 -5.48 -8.07 21.93
N ILE A 566 -5.00 -9.29 21.69
CA ILE A 566 -5.70 -10.55 22.06
C ILE A 566 -6.07 -10.54 23.55
N GLU A 567 -5.27 -9.84 24.35
CA GLU A 567 -5.41 -9.62 25.78
C GLU A 567 -6.69 -8.85 26.11
N LYS A 568 -7.09 -7.87 25.28
CA LYS A 568 -8.32 -7.08 25.50
C LYS A 568 -9.57 -7.90 25.22
N GLU A 569 -9.55 -8.79 24.25
CA GLU A 569 -10.67 -9.70 23.95
C GLU A 569 -10.88 -10.70 25.09
N ARG A 570 -9.79 -11.26 25.64
CA ARG A 570 -9.85 -12.15 26.81
C ARG A 570 -10.30 -11.43 28.08
N ALA A 571 -9.85 -10.20 28.32
CA ALA A 571 -10.32 -9.38 29.43
C ALA A 571 -11.83 -9.10 29.34
N VAL A 572 -12.33 -8.75 28.15
CA VAL A 572 -13.78 -8.56 27.90
C VAL A 572 -14.56 -9.87 28.06
N SER A 573 -14.01 -10.98 27.56
CA SER A 573 -14.63 -12.30 27.75
C SER A 573 -14.68 -12.70 29.22
N LEU A 574 -13.63 -12.44 30.01
CA LEU A 574 -13.59 -12.80 31.42
C LEU A 574 -14.52 -11.92 32.26
N THR A 575 -14.51 -10.60 32.06
CA THR A 575 -15.38 -9.63 32.77
C THR A 575 -16.86 -9.83 32.49
N SER A 576 -17.24 -10.39 31.33
CA SER A 576 -18.63 -10.71 30.98
C SER A 576 -19.13 -12.05 31.51
N GLN A 577 -18.27 -12.92 32.04
CA GLN A 577 -18.70 -14.20 32.62
C GLN A 577 -19.53 -14.00 33.89
N PRO A 578 -20.54 -14.85 34.15
CA PRO A 578 -21.23 -14.86 35.44
C PRO A 578 -20.30 -15.37 36.55
N ILE A 579 -20.45 -14.82 37.76
CA ILE A 579 -19.69 -15.28 38.93
C ILE A 579 -20.15 -16.68 39.32
N GLN A 580 -19.22 -17.64 39.35
CA GLN A 580 -19.48 -19.02 39.78
C GLN A 580 -19.22 -19.17 41.27
N ARG A 581 -20.23 -19.59 42.03
CA ARG A 581 -20.06 -19.90 43.46
C ARG A 581 -19.39 -21.27 43.61
N VAL A 582 -18.14 -21.29 44.08
CA VAL A 582 -17.33 -22.51 44.20
C VAL A 582 -17.45 -23.09 45.61
N GLY A 583 -17.81 -24.36 45.72
CA GLY A 583 -17.89 -25.08 46.99
C GLY A 583 -16.54 -25.63 47.47
N PRO A 584 -16.47 -26.18 48.70
CA PRO A 584 -15.20 -26.59 49.34
C PRO A 584 -14.56 -27.86 48.75
N ARG A 585 -15.31 -28.63 47.94
CA ARG A 585 -14.87 -29.92 47.40
C ARG A 585 -13.75 -29.75 46.40
N GLY A 586 -12.57 -30.28 46.73
CA GLY A 586 -11.37 -30.19 45.87
C GLY A 586 -10.88 -28.76 45.64
N LEU A 587 -11.32 -27.81 46.46
CA LEU A 587 -10.89 -26.41 46.47
C LEU A 587 -9.69 -26.24 47.41
N LEU A 588 -8.67 -25.54 46.91
CA LEU A 588 -7.62 -24.93 47.71
C LEU A 588 -7.73 -23.39 47.59
N TYR A 589 -8.22 -22.76 48.65
CA TYR A 589 -8.38 -21.31 48.72
C TYR A 589 -7.08 -20.65 49.19
N VAL A 590 -6.60 -19.68 48.41
CA VAL A 590 -5.37 -18.93 48.66
C VAL A 590 -5.74 -17.54 49.16
N GLN A 591 -5.33 -17.17 50.38
CA GLN A 591 -5.57 -15.82 50.93
C GLN A 591 -4.54 -14.82 50.37
N GLN A 592 -4.79 -13.53 50.63
CA GLN A 592 -3.83 -12.47 50.37
C GLN A 592 -2.47 -12.77 51.05
N ARG A 593 -1.37 -12.54 50.31
CA ARG A 593 0.00 -12.91 50.70
C ARG A 593 0.22 -14.42 50.89
N GLU A 594 -0.50 -15.25 50.17
CA GLU A 594 -0.20 -16.68 50.05
C GLU A 594 -0.07 -17.09 48.59
N LEU A 595 0.67 -18.18 48.35
CA LEU A 595 0.69 -18.87 47.07
C LEU A 595 0.51 -20.38 47.24
N ALA A 596 -0.07 -21.01 46.22
CA ALA A 596 -0.17 -22.46 46.13
C ALA A 596 0.13 -22.93 44.70
N VAL A 597 0.86 -24.04 44.60
CA VAL A 597 1.10 -24.73 43.33
C VAL A 597 0.55 -26.13 43.40
N THR A 598 -0.05 -26.59 42.31
CA THR A 598 -0.46 -27.98 42.14
C THR A 598 -0.32 -28.38 40.67
N SER A 599 -0.55 -29.64 40.34
CA SER A 599 -0.49 -30.18 38.98
C SER A 599 -1.72 -31.06 38.70
N PRO A 600 -2.02 -31.37 37.43
CA PRO A 600 -3.14 -32.25 37.09
C PRO A 600 -3.01 -33.69 37.65
N ASN A 601 -1.83 -34.06 38.15
CA ASN A 601 -1.55 -35.35 38.78
C ASN A 601 -1.97 -35.39 40.26
N ASP A 602 -2.25 -34.25 40.87
CA ASP A 602 -2.74 -34.14 42.25
C ASP A 602 -4.17 -34.69 42.34
N GLY A 603 -4.38 -35.70 43.18
CA GLY A 603 -5.69 -36.32 43.37
C GLY A 603 -6.63 -35.55 44.30
N SER A 604 -6.07 -34.62 45.09
CA SER A 604 -6.74 -33.91 46.16
C SER A 604 -7.28 -32.53 45.72
N VAL A 605 -6.51 -31.78 44.92
CA VAL A 605 -6.86 -30.42 44.51
C VAL A 605 -7.25 -30.35 43.04
N SER A 606 -8.44 -29.83 42.77
CA SER A 606 -8.97 -29.66 41.41
C SER A 606 -9.14 -28.20 41.00
N ILE A 607 -9.30 -27.30 41.97
CA ILE A 607 -9.52 -25.87 41.77
C ILE A 607 -8.63 -25.09 42.74
N LEU A 608 -7.84 -24.17 42.20
CA LEU A 608 -7.22 -23.09 42.97
C LEU A 608 -8.12 -21.86 42.89
N GLY A 609 -8.26 -21.11 43.97
CA GLY A 609 -9.10 -19.93 43.99
C GLY A 609 -8.64 -18.87 44.98
N SER A 610 -8.92 -17.62 44.65
CA SER A 610 -8.74 -16.48 45.54
C SER A 610 -9.83 -15.45 45.27
N ASP A 611 -10.18 -14.66 46.29
CA ASP A 611 -11.28 -13.69 46.30
C ASP A 611 -10.84 -12.41 47.01
N ASP A 612 -11.76 -11.42 47.04
CA ASP A 612 -11.61 -10.14 47.71
C ASP A 612 -10.44 -9.29 47.19
N ALA A 613 -10.09 -9.46 45.91
CA ALA A 613 -9.08 -8.63 45.25
C ALA A 613 -9.62 -7.24 44.93
N THR A 614 -9.33 -6.25 45.79
CA THR A 614 -9.67 -4.84 45.55
C THR A 614 -8.57 -4.13 44.79
N THR A 615 -7.52 -3.66 45.48
CA THR A 615 -6.32 -3.05 44.86
C THR A 615 -5.25 -4.09 44.51
N CYS A 616 -5.30 -5.24 45.17
CA CYS A 616 -4.43 -6.40 44.98
C CYS A 616 -4.71 -7.15 43.68
N HIS A 617 -3.76 -8.02 43.29
CA HIS A 617 -3.77 -8.76 42.04
C HIS A 617 -3.64 -10.26 42.30
N ILE A 618 -4.52 -11.05 41.68
CA ILE A 618 -4.42 -12.50 41.62
C ILE A 618 -3.58 -12.86 40.39
N VAL A 619 -2.45 -13.51 40.65
CA VAL A 619 -1.49 -13.93 39.64
C VAL A 619 -1.59 -15.44 39.48
N VAL A 620 -1.84 -15.90 38.25
CA VAL A 620 -1.81 -17.31 37.90
C VAL A 620 -0.64 -17.54 36.96
N LEU A 621 0.27 -18.42 37.34
CA LEU A 621 1.38 -18.86 36.49
C LEU A 621 1.16 -20.34 36.17
N ARG A 622 1.08 -20.67 34.88
CA ARG A 622 0.82 -22.02 34.39
C ARG A 622 1.94 -22.48 33.46
N ASP A 623 2.39 -23.70 33.68
CA ASP A 623 3.32 -24.39 32.79
C ASP A 623 2.51 -25.35 31.92
N THR A 624 2.44 -25.07 30.62
CA THR A 624 1.63 -25.88 29.70
C THR A 624 2.26 -27.25 29.40
N GLY A 625 3.52 -27.47 29.76
CA GLY A 625 4.20 -28.74 29.50
C GLY A 625 3.84 -29.85 30.47
N ASN A 626 3.74 -29.53 31.76
CA ASN A 626 3.34 -30.46 32.82
C ASN A 626 1.98 -30.14 33.45
N GLY A 627 1.36 -29.02 33.06
CA GLY A 627 0.08 -28.52 33.59
C GLY A 627 0.18 -27.91 34.99
N ALA A 628 1.40 -27.75 35.54
CA ALA A 628 1.60 -27.15 36.85
C ALA A 628 0.98 -25.76 36.87
N THR A 629 0.15 -25.50 37.88
CA THR A 629 -0.61 -24.25 38.01
C THR A 629 -0.33 -23.69 39.38
N CYS A 630 0.24 -22.49 39.41
CA CYS A 630 0.51 -21.72 40.61
C CYS A 630 -0.45 -20.54 40.67
N LEU A 631 -1.07 -20.30 41.82
CA LEU A 631 -1.91 -19.13 42.08
C LEU A 631 -1.34 -18.40 43.30
N ALA A 632 -1.13 -17.09 43.16
CA ALA A 632 -0.72 -16.20 44.23
C ALA A 632 -1.64 -14.98 44.30
N HIS A 633 -1.84 -14.45 45.49
CA HIS A 633 -2.58 -13.21 45.71
C HIS A 633 -1.61 -12.13 46.21
N CYS A 634 -1.14 -11.30 45.29
CA CYS A 634 -0.15 -10.24 45.49
C CYS A 634 -0.82 -8.93 45.90
N ASP A 635 -0.25 -8.22 46.86
CA ASP A 635 -0.77 -6.95 47.38
C ASP A 635 0.24 -5.79 47.32
N GLY A 636 1.40 -6.00 46.70
CA GLY A 636 2.43 -4.98 46.54
C GLY A 636 3.39 -4.83 47.73
N SER A 637 3.38 -5.76 48.68
CA SER A 637 4.28 -5.70 49.84
C SER A 637 5.77 -5.93 49.50
N ASP A 638 6.06 -6.93 48.66
CA ASP A 638 7.41 -7.23 48.15
C ASP A 638 7.33 -8.00 46.82
N THR A 639 6.88 -7.30 45.78
CA THR A 639 6.57 -7.88 44.45
C THR A 639 7.75 -8.64 43.84
N ARG A 640 8.98 -8.18 44.07
CA ARG A 640 10.21 -8.83 43.59
C ARG A 640 10.42 -10.20 44.22
N SER A 641 10.31 -10.29 45.55
CA SER A 641 10.40 -11.56 46.27
C SER A 641 9.25 -12.49 45.89
N ASP A 642 8.05 -11.95 45.69
CA ASP A 642 6.85 -12.71 45.31
C ASP A 642 6.99 -13.38 43.94
N VAL A 643 7.39 -12.63 42.91
CA VAL A 643 7.62 -13.16 41.55
C VAL A 643 8.74 -14.21 41.55
N SER A 644 9.82 -13.95 42.29
CA SER A 644 10.92 -14.90 42.46
C SER A 644 10.46 -16.22 43.11
N LEU A 645 9.54 -16.15 44.08
CA LEU A 645 8.98 -17.31 44.76
C LEU A 645 8.01 -18.09 43.86
N LEU A 646 7.13 -17.38 43.13
CA LEU A 646 6.23 -17.95 42.11
C LEU A 646 6.98 -18.83 41.10
N LEU A 647 8.06 -18.28 40.51
CA LEU A 647 8.87 -18.99 39.51
C LEU A 647 9.64 -20.16 40.10
N ARG A 648 10.18 -20.00 41.33
CA ARG A 648 10.87 -21.09 42.02
C ARG A 648 9.94 -22.27 42.28
N VAL A 649 8.72 -21.98 42.73
CA VAL A 649 7.74 -22.99 43.15
C VAL A 649 7.08 -23.69 41.95
N ILE A 650 6.82 -22.99 40.85
CA ILE A 650 6.31 -23.69 39.64
C ILE A 650 7.37 -24.60 39.01
N LYS A 651 8.65 -24.18 39.05
CA LYS A 651 9.77 -24.96 38.50
C LYS A 651 10.15 -26.16 39.36
N SER A 652 9.72 -26.22 40.64
CA SER A 652 9.97 -27.41 41.46
C SER A 652 9.09 -28.60 41.05
N VAL A 653 8.02 -28.38 40.28
CA VAL A 653 7.19 -29.47 39.76
C VAL A 653 7.90 -30.14 38.57
N PRO A 654 8.13 -31.47 38.60
CA PRO A 654 8.85 -32.16 37.54
C PRO A 654 8.22 -31.97 36.15
N ARG A 655 9.06 -31.78 35.12
CA ARG A 655 8.64 -31.70 33.72
C ARG A 655 8.95 -33.03 33.00
N PRO A 656 7.95 -33.86 32.67
CA PRO A 656 8.17 -35.13 31.98
C PRO A 656 8.48 -35.00 30.47
N GLY A 657 8.69 -33.78 29.92
CA GLY A 657 9.00 -33.55 28.50
C GLY A 657 9.54 -32.15 28.19
N GLN A 658 9.95 -31.92 26.93
CA GLN A 658 10.50 -30.65 26.42
C GLN A 658 9.45 -29.72 25.78
N SER A 659 8.20 -30.15 25.61
CA SER A 659 7.15 -29.34 24.99
C SER A 659 6.33 -28.60 26.04
N GLY A 660 6.28 -27.27 25.98
CA GLY A 660 5.49 -26.41 26.88
C GLY A 660 6.09 -25.02 26.98
N ARG A 661 5.35 -24.08 27.56
CA ARG A 661 5.78 -22.70 27.85
C ARG A 661 5.15 -22.20 29.15
N LEU A 662 5.73 -21.15 29.73
CA LEU A 662 5.17 -20.47 30.90
C LEU A 662 4.15 -19.42 30.44
N GLU A 663 2.96 -19.48 31.02
CA GLU A 663 1.84 -18.58 30.76
C GLU A 663 1.47 -17.87 32.06
N VAL A 664 1.41 -16.53 32.03
CA VAL A 664 1.02 -15.70 33.17
C VAL A 664 -0.31 -15.01 32.91
N HIS A 665 -1.14 -14.97 33.94
CA HIS A 665 -2.44 -14.32 33.96
C HIS A 665 -2.49 -13.37 35.14
N LEU A 666 -2.73 -12.09 34.85
CA LEU A 666 -2.85 -11.01 35.83
C LEU A 666 -4.30 -10.52 35.84
N ILE A 667 -4.97 -10.65 37.00
CA ILE A 667 -6.36 -10.22 37.19
C ILE A 667 -6.48 -9.53 38.56
N GLY A 668 -7.10 -8.36 38.62
CA GLY A 668 -7.35 -7.64 39.87
C GLY A 668 -7.00 -6.16 39.79
N GLY A 669 -7.18 -5.42 40.88
CA GLY A 669 -7.04 -3.96 40.85
C GLY A 669 -8.20 -3.28 40.12
N PHE A 670 -8.30 -1.96 40.29
CA PHE A 670 -9.23 -1.10 39.57
C PHE A 670 -8.63 0.32 39.47
N ARG A 671 -9.37 1.31 38.98
CA ARG A 671 -8.91 2.70 39.03
C ARG A 671 -9.12 3.27 40.43
N ASP A 672 -8.25 2.90 41.37
CA ASP A 672 -8.31 3.38 42.74
C ASP A 672 -7.71 4.78 42.92
N ASP A 673 -8.27 5.56 43.84
CA ASP A 673 -7.86 6.95 44.12
C ASP A 673 -6.39 7.09 44.54
N ARG A 674 -5.80 6.02 45.09
CA ARG A 674 -4.43 5.98 45.62
C ARG A 674 -3.41 5.48 44.60
N GLN A 675 -3.84 5.11 43.39
CA GLN A 675 -3.02 4.53 42.31
C GLN A 675 -2.26 3.24 42.71
N LEU A 676 -2.71 2.54 43.76
CA LEU A 676 -2.06 1.35 44.27
C LEU A 676 -2.14 0.19 43.27
N SER A 677 -3.28 0.04 42.60
CA SER A 677 -3.48 -0.99 41.57
C SER A 677 -2.53 -0.78 40.38
N GLN A 678 -2.35 0.48 39.97
CA GLN A 678 -1.47 0.85 38.86
C GLN A 678 0.00 0.64 39.21
N GLU A 679 0.39 0.98 40.44
CA GLU A 679 1.74 0.74 40.95
C GLU A 679 2.04 -0.77 41.00
N LEU A 680 1.13 -1.58 41.54
CA LEU A 680 1.27 -3.03 41.60
C LEU A 680 1.34 -3.67 40.21
N THR A 681 0.49 -3.23 39.27
CA THR A 681 0.56 -3.66 37.86
C THR A 681 1.95 -3.41 37.28
N SER A 682 2.47 -2.19 37.47
CA SER A 682 3.77 -1.78 36.92
C SER A 682 4.92 -2.58 37.52
N GLN A 683 4.88 -2.83 38.84
CA GLN A 683 5.86 -3.66 39.53
C GLN A 683 5.81 -5.10 39.04
N LEU A 684 4.63 -5.73 38.96
CA LEU A 684 4.49 -7.12 38.50
C LEU A 684 4.99 -7.29 37.07
N LEU A 685 4.60 -6.40 36.15
CA LEU A 685 5.06 -6.46 34.77
C LEU A 685 6.58 -6.29 34.67
N ASN A 686 7.16 -5.33 35.39
CA ASN A 686 8.61 -5.13 35.41
C ASN A 686 9.34 -6.34 35.97
N GLU A 687 8.88 -6.92 37.08
CA GLU A 687 9.54 -8.09 37.69
C GLU A 687 9.43 -9.35 36.83
N PHE A 688 8.33 -9.54 36.07
CA PHE A 688 8.21 -10.63 35.11
C PHE A 688 9.07 -10.41 33.84
N ASP A 689 9.21 -9.17 33.36
CA ASP A 689 10.03 -8.83 32.18
C ASP A 689 11.53 -9.00 32.42
N GLN A 690 11.98 -8.88 33.68
CA GLN A 690 13.38 -9.08 34.07
C GLN A 690 13.80 -10.54 34.26
N GLN A 691 12.90 -11.51 34.02
CA GLN A 691 13.21 -12.93 34.19
C GLN A 691 13.95 -13.51 32.98
N GLU A 692 14.80 -14.52 33.22
CA GLU A 692 15.54 -15.19 32.14
C GLU A 692 14.66 -16.11 31.29
N ASP A 693 13.55 -16.62 31.83
CA ASP A 693 12.62 -17.48 31.09
C ASP A 693 11.60 -16.65 30.31
N ASP A 694 11.24 -17.12 29.12
CA ASP A 694 10.13 -16.55 28.36
C ASP A 694 8.80 -16.81 29.08
N VAL A 695 8.21 -15.76 29.67
CA VAL A 695 6.89 -15.78 30.31
C VAL A 695 5.87 -15.09 29.40
N HIS A 696 4.89 -15.85 28.90
CA HIS A 696 3.88 -15.34 27.99
C HIS A 696 2.69 -14.77 28.76
N LEU A 697 2.41 -13.48 28.59
CA LEU A 697 1.22 -12.83 29.15
C LEU A 697 -0.03 -13.27 28.37
N GLU A 698 -0.85 -14.14 28.98
CA GLU A 698 -2.02 -14.73 28.33
C GLU A 698 -3.34 -14.08 28.78
N THR A 699 -3.40 -13.49 29.96
CA THR A 699 -4.58 -12.72 30.41
C THR A 699 -4.13 -11.50 31.17
N PHE A 700 -4.63 -10.34 30.76
CA PHE A 700 -4.32 -9.06 31.37
C PHE A 700 -5.63 -8.32 31.60
N CYS A 701 -6.17 -8.44 32.80
CA CYS A 701 -7.44 -7.85 33.21
C CYS A 701 -7.25 -7.13 34.55
N VAL A 702 -6.46 -6.07 34.51
CA VAL A 702 -6.04 -5.31 35.70
C VAL A 702 -6.34 -3.82 35.56
N THR A 703 -6.36 -3.10 36.68
CA THR A 703 -6.54 -1.63 36.75
C THR A 703 -7.71 -1.14 35.89
N GLU A 704 -7.48 -0.39 34.81
CA GLU A 704 -8.52 0.16 33.96
C GLU A 704 -9.33 -0.89 33.20
N LEU A 705 -8.79 -2.09 33.00
CA LEU A 705 -9.49 -3.18 32.32
C LEU A 705 -10.42 -3.96 33.27
N ASN A 706 -10.24 -3.80 34.57
CA ASN A 706 -11.07 -4.39 35.61
C ASN A 706 -11.92 -3.33 36.34
N ASP A 707 -12.05 -2.12 35.81
CA ASP A 707 -12.74 -1.00 36.46
C ASP A 707 -14.21 -0.86 36.02
N ARG A 708 -15.11 -0.62 36.97
CA ARG A 708 -16.46 -0.12 36.73
C ARG A 708 -16.73 1.14 37.54
N GLU A 709 -17.41 2.09 36.94
CA GLU A 709 -17.79 3.35 37.57
C GLU A 709 -19.29 3.34 37.91
N GLU A 710 -19.62 3.57 39.18
CA GLU A 710 -20.99 3.66 39.67
C GLU A 710 -21.14 4.93 40.52
N GLY A 711 -21.96 5.88 40.08
CA GLY A 711 -22.24 7.10 40.85
C GLY A 711 -21.05 8.05 41.04
N GLY A 712 -20.02 7.95 40.19
CA GLY A 712 -18.76 8.72 40.30
C GLY A 712 -17.69 8.06 41.18
N ASP A 713 -17.98 6.88 41.74
CA ASP A 713 -17.02 6.05 42.45
C ASP A 713 -16.58 4.86 41.57
N HIS A 714 -15.31 4.47 41.68
CA HIS A 714 -14.71 3.37 40.94
C HIS A 714 -14.66 2.08 41.77
N PHE A 715 -14.92 0.94 41.14
CA PHE A 715 -14.96 -0.39 41.76
C PHE A 715 -14.36 -1.45 40.83
N PRO A 716 -13.78 -2.54 41.36
CA PRO A 716 -13.35 -3.67 40.55
C PRO A 716 -14.56 -4.48 40.02
N ILE A 717 -14.46 -4.95 38.77
CA ILE A 717 -15.43 -5.87 38.15
C ILE A 717 -15.23 -7.27 38.70
N ILE A 718 -13.98 -7.74 38.74
CA ILE A 718 -13.56 -9.06 39.21
C ILE A 718 -12.88 -8.91 40.56
N TYR A 719 -13.51 -9.47 41.59
CA TYR A 719 -12.95 -9.60 42.94
C TYR A 719 -12.27 -10.96 43.16
N GLY A 720 -12.73 -12.00 42.47
CA GLY A 720 -12.25 -13.36 42.67
C GLY A 720 -12.27 -14.20 41.41
N ILE A 721 -11.30 -15.11 41.33
CA ILE A 721 -11.16 -16.05 40.22
C ILE A 721 -10.90 -17.47 40.73
N GLY A 722 -11.36 -18.45 39.96
CA GLY A 722 -11.02 -19.85 40.11
C GLY A 722 -10.25 -20.34 38.89
N VAL A 723 -9.33 -21.28 39.10
CA VAL A 723 -8.56 -21.93 38.05
C VAL A 723 -8.75 -23.44 38.16
N ARG A 724 -9.27 -24.05 37.09
CA ARG A 724 -9.36 -25.51 37.00
C ARG A 724 -8.01 -26.07 36.61
N VAL A 725 -7.39 -26.84 37.50
CA VAL A 725 -6.00 -27.32 37.33
C VAL A 725 -5.87 -28.20 36.07
N LYS A 726 -6.86 -29.06 35.81
CA LYS A 726 -6.83 -30.03 34.70
C LYS A 726 -6.68 -29.39 33.31
N ASN A 727 -7.46 -28.36 33.01
CA ASN A 727 -7.51 -27.72 31.69
C ASN A 727 -6.93 -26.30 31.65
N GLY A 728 -6.71 -25.67 32.81
CA GLY A 728 -6.18 -24.30 32.90
C GLY A 728 -7.22 -23.21 32.70
N GLU A 729 -8.50 -23.58 32.73
CA GLU A 729 -9.59 -22.63 32.56
C GLU A 729 -9.67 -21.69 33.77
N ILE A 730 -9.57 -20.40 33.51
CA ILE A 730 -9.76 -19.32 34.48
C ILE A 730 -11.19 -18.77 34.33
N PHE A 731 -11.89 -18.65 35.44
CA PHE A 731 -13.27 -18.16 35.47
C PHE A 731 -13.53 -17.27 36.69
N ARG A 732 -14.50 -16.37 36.59
CA ARG A 732 -14.93 -15.53 37.72
C ARG A 732 -15.59 -16.39 38.79
N ALA A 733 -15.15 -16.25 40.04
CA ALA A 733 -15.58 -17.11 41.13
C ALA A 733 -15.79 -16.35 42.43
N SER A 734 -16.63 -16.90 43.31
CA SER A 734 -16.74 -16.49 44.71
C SER A 734 -16.71 -17.69 45.64
N PHE A 735 -16.12 -17.50 46.82
CA PHE A 735 -15.76 -18.60 47.73
C PHE A 735 -16.37 -18.40 49.12
N PRO A 736 -17.47 -19.12 49.44
CA PRO A 736 -18.12 -19.04 50.76
C PRO A 736 -17.33 -19.73 51.88
N GLU A 737 -16.53 -20.75 51.55
CA GLU A 737 -15.75 -21.54 52.50
C GLU A 737 -14.25 -21.39 52.17
N ARG A 738 -13.52 -20.69 53.05
CA ARG A 738 -12.13 -20.23 52.80
C ARG A 738 -11.10 -20.88 53.74
N GLY A 739 -11.57 -21.76 54.64
CA GLY A 739 -10.75 -22.50 55.58
C GLY A 739 -9.89 -23.62 54.94
N PRO A 740 -9.11 -24.35 55.75
CA PRO A 740 -9.02 -24.30 57.21
C PRO A 740 -8.21 -23.11 57.73
N GLU A 741 -8.29 -22.87 59.04
CA GLU A 741 -7.48 -21.89 59.78
C GLU A 741 -7.55 -20.46 59.20
N GLU A 742 -8.74 -20.03 58.79
CA GLU A 742 -8.95 -18.75 58.11
C GLU A 742 -8.47 -17.56 58.94
N ASP A 743 -8.93 -17.44 60.19
CA ASP A 743 -8.54 -16.35 61.10
C ASP A 743 -7.04 -16.36 61.42
N LEU A 744 -6.42 -17.54 61.57
CA LEU A 744 -4.98 -17.69 61.85
C LEU A 744 -4.13 -17.20 60.66
N ARG A 745 -4.53 -17.56 59.43
CA ARG A 745 -3.86 -17.13 58.19
C ARG A 745 -4.06 -15.64 57.93
N SER A 746 -5.27 -15.12 58.17
CA SER A 746 -5.57 -13.69 58.08
C SER A 746 -4.80 -12.87 59.15
N ALA A 747 -4.68 -13.39 60.38
CA ALA A 747 -3.91 -12.77 61.46
C ALA A 747 -2.42 -12.64 61.12
N ARG A 748 -1.85 -13.65 60.44
CA ARG A 748 -0.47 -13.61 59.92
C ARG A 748 -0.31 -12.48 58.90
N SER A 749 -1.22 -12.39 57.93
CA SER A 749 -1.17 -11.37 56.89
C SER A 749 -1.29 -9.96 57.48
N LEU A 750 -2.30 -9.74 58.34
CA LEU A 750 -2.55 -8.46 59.02
C LEU A 750 -1.38 -8.04 59.94
N SER A 751 -0.65 -9.00 60.52
CA SER A 751 0.54 -8.74 61.34
C SER A 751 1.81 -8.45 60.51
N GLY A 752 1.70 -8.39 59.18
CA GLY A 752 2.81 -8.05 58.29
C GLY A 752 3.62 -9.24 57.78
N GLY A 753 3.10 -10.46 57.84
CA GLY A 753 3.80 -11.65 57.33
C GLY A 753 4.08 -11.56 55.81
N PRO A 754 5.21 -12.11 55.32
CA PRO A 754 5.55 -12.12 53.89
C PRO A 754 4.75 -13.18 53.12
N MET A 755 4.83 -13.15 51.79
CA MET A 755 4.28 -14.20 50.93
C MET A 755 4.83 -15.59 51.31
N ILE A 756 3.95 -16.59 51.42
CA ILE A 756 4.33 -17.98 51.77
C ILE A 756 3.66 -19.01 50.87
N SER A 757 4.39 -20.10 50.58
CA SER A 757 3.81 -21.26 49.90
C SER A 757 3.14 -22.17 50.94
N ILE A 758 1.84 -22.41 50.75
CA ILE A 758 1.02 -23.12 51.74
C ILE A 758 0.77 -24.59 51.41
N TYR A 759 1.05 -25.04 50.18
CA TYR A 759 0.66 -26.37 49.73
C TYR A 759 1.84 -27.15 49.15
N ASP A 760 1.97 -28.40 49.58
CA ASP A 760 2.96 -29.35 49.09
C ASP A 760 2.27 -30.38 48.18
N VAL A 761 2.58 -30.30 46.88
CA VAL A 761 2.01 -31.16 45.84
C VAL A 761 2.49 -32.61 45.94
N GLU A 762 3.67 -32.88 46.51
CA GLU A 762 4.22 -34.24 46.59
C GLU A 762 3.52 -35.06 47.68
N THR A 763 3.19 -34.40 48.79
CA THR A 763 2.52 -35.03 49.95
C THR A 763 1.01 -34.79 49.95
N GLU A 764 0.51 -34.03 48.98
CA GLU A 764 -0.86 -33.52 48.88
C GLU A 764 -1.36 -32.83 50.17
N GLN A 765 -0.45 -32.12 50.87
CA GLN A 765 -0.70 -31.53 52.19
C GLN A 765 -0.74 -30.00 52.15
N LEU A 766 -1.75 -29.43 52.79
CA LEU A 766 -1.77 -28.02 53.19
C LEU A 766 -0.98 -27.87 54.50
N ARG A 767 0.02 -26.98 54.49
CA ARG A 767 0.94 -26.71 55.60
C ARG A 767 0.73 -25.29 56.12
N ILE A 768 0.17 -25.18 57.32
CA ILE A 768 -0.09 -23.88 57.97
C ILE A 768 0.91 -23.69 59.11
N GLY A 769 1.76 -22.67 59.00
CA GLY A 769 2.74 -22.33 60.02
C GLY A 769 3.99 -23.23 60.06
N PRO A 770 4.77 -23.16 61.15
CA PRO A 770 4.57 -22.28 62.31
C PRO A 770 4.73 -20.79 61.94
N TYR A 771 3.84 -19.95 62.44
CA TYR A 771 3.89 -18.50 62.25
C TYR A 771 4.48 -17.80 63.46
N PHE A 772 5.05 -16.61 63.22
CA PHE A 772 5.61 -15.76 64.25
C PHE A 772 5.20 -14.31 64.01
N TRP A 773 4.60 -13.68 65.02
CA TRP A 773 4.30 -12.26 65.02
C TRP A 773 4.48 -11.68 66.43
N LYS A 774 4.56 -10.36 66.51
CA LYS A 774 4.54 -9.61 67.78
C LYS A 774 3.09 -9.22 68.11
N PRO A 775 2.77 -8.95 69.39
CA PRO A 775 1.45 -8.50 69.79
C PRO A 775 0.99 -7.30 68.95
N PHE A 776 -0.22 -7.39 68.40
CA PHE A 776 -0.79 -6.36 67.55
C PHE A 776 -1.05 -5.08 68.35
N LEU A 777 -0.51 -3.95 67.89
CA LEU A 777 -0.62 -2.68 68.61
C LEU A 777 -2.08 -2.24 68.72
N ASN A 778 -2.48 -1.82 69.92
CA ASN A 778 -3.77 -1.19 70.19
C ASN A 778 -5.00 -2.01 69.74
N VAL A 779 -4.91 -3.34 69.71
CA VAL A 779 -6.01 -4.21 69.24
C VAL A 779 -7.34 -3.95 69.98
N ASP A 780 -7.28 -3.64 71.27
CA ASP A 780 -8.46 -3.28 72.08
C ASP A 780 -9.12 -1.98 71.66
N PHE A 781 -8.31 -1.00 71.24
CA PHE A 781 -8.80 0.28 70.74
C PHE A 781 -9.48 0.09 69.37
N TRP A 782 -8.85 -0.68 68.48
CA TRP A 782 -9.38 -0.94 67.14
C TRP A 782 -10.70 -1.72 67.16
N LEU A 783 -10.83 -2.72 68.03
CA LEU A 783 -12.07 -3.47 68.19
C LEU A 783 -13.26 -2.62 68.67
N GLN A 784 -13.02 -1.46 69.28
CA GLN A 784 -14.05 -0.52 69.75
C GLN A 784 -14.44 0.54 68.70
N GLN A 785 -13.68 0.68 67.61
CA GLN A 785 -14.00 1.65 66.57
C GLN A 785 -15.24 1.24 65.76
N ASP A 786 -15.90 2.21 65.14
CA ASP A 786 -17.00 1.95 64.22
C ASP A 786 -16.52 1.34 62.90
N ASP A 787 -17.46 0.87 62.09
CA ASP A 787 -17.14 0.18 60.82
C ASP A 787 -16.45 1.12 59.82
N ARG A 788 -16.74 2.42 59.88
CA ARG A 788 -16.17 3.42 58.98
C ARG A 788 -14.69 3.66 59.28
N GLN A 789 -14.32 3.84 60.54
CA GLN A 789 -12.93 4.00 60.95
C GLN A 789 -12.11 2.75 60.61
N LEU A 790 -12.66 1.55 60.82
CA LEU A 790 -11.98 0.32 60.43
C LEU A 790 -11.75 0.22 58.91
N LEU A 791 -12.71 0.65 58.09
CA LEU A 791 -12.53 0.72 56.65
C LEU A 791 -11.46 1.76 56.26
N GLU A 792 -11.51 2.97 56.80
CA GLU A 792 -10.58 4.05 56.44
C GLU A 792 -9.12 3.71 56.79
N ASP A 793 -8.87 3.03 57.91
CA ASP A 793 -7.51 2.73 58.42
C ASP A 793 -6.96 1.36 58.00
N PHE A 794 -7.79 0.34 57.80
CA PHE A 794 -7.33 -1.03 57.48
C PHE A 794 -7.60 -1.48 56.04
N SER A 795 -8.36 -0.73 55.26
CA SER A 795 -8.51 -0.97 53.82
C SER A 795 -7.65 -0.03 52.98
N THR A 796 -7.12 -0.56 51.89
CA THR A 796 -6.47 0.23 50.83
C THR A 796 -7.47 1.05 50.01
N SER A 797 -8.74 0.62 49.96
CA SER A 797 -9.82 1.19 49.16
C SER A 797 -11.17 1.14 49.91
N PRO A 798 -11.39 2.03 50.89
CA PRO A 798 -12.52 1.94 51.83
C PRO A 798 -13.91 1.85 51.20
N ARG A 799 -14.08 2.44 50.00
CA ARG A 799 -15.35 2.45 49.26
C ARG A 799 -15.57 1.18 48.43
N ALA A 800 -14.52 0.45 48.06
CA ALA A 800 -14.58 -0.66 47.12
C ALA A 800 -14.55 -2.05 47.78
N GLU A 801 -14.43 -2.10 49.11
CA GLU A 801 -14.36 -3.36 49.86
C GLU A 801 -15.67 -4.16 49.82
N PRO A 802 -15.59 -5.51 49.84
CA PRO A 802 -16.77 -6.36 50.00
C PRO A 802 -17.54 -6.09 51.30
N PRO A 803 -18.86 -6.35 51.35
CA PRO A 803 -19.70 -6.04 52.51
C PRO A 803 -19.33 -6.80 53.79
N HIS A 804 -18.59 -7.91 53.69
CA HIS A 804 -18.12 -8.71 54.83
C HIS A 804 -16.74 -8.30 55.36
N PHE A 805 -16.05 -7.34 54.73
CA PHE A 805 -14.66 -6.97 55.08
C PHE A 805 -14.49 -6.62 56.56
N VAL A 806 -15.33 -5.71 57.09
CA VAL A 806 -15.23 -5.25 58.47
C VAL A 806 -15.46 -6.39 59.47
N ALA A 807 -16.41 -7.28 59.17
CA ALA A 807 -16.67 -8.45 60.00
C ALA A 807 -15.45 -9.39 60.06
N GLN A 808 -14.77 -9.60 58.92
CA GLN A 808 -13.56 -10.41 58.83
C GLN A 808 -12.38 -9.77 59.59
N ILE A 809 -12.19 -8.46 59.46
CA ILE A 809 -11.15 -7.72 60.22
C ILE A 809 -11.41 -7.82 61.73
N ARG A 810 -12.65 -7.65 62.18
CA ARG A 810 -13.00 -7.80 63.61
C ARG A 810 -12.75 -9.22 64.12
N SER A 811 -13.06 -10.26 63.33
CA SER A 811 -12.74 -11.65 63.67
C SER A 811 -11.23 -11.84 63.82
N THR A 812 -10.47 -11.35 62.84
CA THR A 812 -9.00 -11.43 62.81
C THR A 812 -8.35 -10.70 63.99
N MET A 813 -8.82 -9.48 64.32
CA MET A 813 -8.34 -8.73 65.49
C MET A 813 -8.71 -9.42 66.81
N THR A 814 -9.89 -10.04 66.89
CA THR A 814 -10.29 -10.83 68.06
C THR A 814 -9.37 -12.04 68.23
N PHE A 815 -8.98 -12.68 67.12
CA PHE A 815 -8.00 -13.77 67.11
C PHE A 815 -6.62 -13.29 67.60
N LEU A 816 -6.11 -12.18 67.07
CA LEU A 816 -4.83 -11.58 67.49
C LEU A 816 -4.82 -11.17 68.97
N LYS A 817 -5.95 -10.68 69.48
CA LYS A 817 -6.13 -10.37 70.91
C LYS A 817 -6.08 -11.64 71.77
N LYS A 818 -6.72 -12.72 71.32
CA LYS A 818 -6.74 -14.01 72.02
C LYS A 818 -5.37 -14.70 72.00
N TYR A 819 -4.63 -14.56 70.89
CA TYR A 819 -3.33 -15.19 70.66
C TYR A 819 -2.26 -14.14 70.29
N PRO A 820 -1.80 -13.34 71.26
CA PRO A 820 -0.80 -12.29 71.02
C PRO A 820 0.57 -12.86 70.62
N PHE A 821 0.83 -14.12 70.99
CA PHE A 821 1.99 -14.90 70.56
C PHE A 821 1.50 -16.22 69.95
N PRO A 822 1.80 -16.49 68.67
CA PRO A 822 1.28 -17.66 67.96
C PRO A 822 1.95 -18.98 68.36
N SER A 823 3.05 -18.96 69.13
CA SER A 823 3.80 -20.17 69.50
C SER A 823 2.97 -21.19 70.29
N SER A 824 1.89 -20.77 70.97
CA SER A 824 0.96 -21.66 71.66
C SER A 824 0.03 -22.43 70.71
N LEU A 825 -0.10 -22.00 69.45
CA LEU A 825 -0.95 -22.63 68.43
C LEU A 825 -0.24 -23.74 67.65
N PHE A 826 1.09 -23.84 67.78
CA PHE A 826 1.91 -24.79 67.03
C PHE A 826 2.66 -25.75 67.97
N PRO A 827 2.06 -26.91 68.32
CA PRO A 827 2.69 -27.89 69.20
C PRO A 827 4.07 -28.32 68.69
N GLY A 828 5.10 -28.17 69.51
CA GLY A 828 6.48 -28.52 69.14
C GLY A 828 7.07 -27.68 68.00
N ASN A 829 6.52 -26.48 67.74
CA ASN A 829 6.91 -25.60 66.64
C ASN A 829 6.79 -26.28 65.25
N LYS A 830 5.83 -27.19 65.11
CA LYS A 830 5.52 -27.87 63.84
C LYS A 830 4.33 -27.19 63.15
N ALA A 831 4.32 -27.26 61.82
CA ALA A 831 3.19 -26.82 61.02
C ALA A 831 1.93 -27.66 61.31
N LEU A 832 0.76 -27.04 61.23
CA LEU A 832 -0.51 -27.76 61.16
C LEU A 832 -0.66 -28.34 59.76
N LEU A 833 -0.94 -29.63 59.67
CA LEU A 833 -1.04 -30.36 58.41
C LEU A 833 -2.49 -30.72 58.13
N TYR A 834 -2.96 -30.43 56.92
CA TYR A 834 -4.30 -30.85 56.47
C TYR A 834 -4.20 -31.60 55.16
N GLN A 835 -5.06 -32.60 54.98
CA GLN A 835 -5.24 -33.34 53.73
C GLN A 835 -6.71 -33.36 53.33
N LYS A 836 -6.98 -33.63 52.05
CA LYS A 836 -8.35 -33.82 51.57
C LYS A 836 -8.84 -35.22 51.94
N ASN A 837 -10.01 -35.28 52.58
CA ASN A 837 -10.70 -36.54 52.82
C ASN A 837 -11.40 -37.05 51.54
N LYS A 838 -12.05 -38.22 51.63
CA LYS A 838 -12.75 -38.84 50.47
C LYS A 838 -13.89 -37.98 49.90
N ASP A 839 -14.44 -37.07 50.70
CA ASP A 839 -15.48 -36.13 50.27
C ASP A 839 -14.91 -34.83 49.68
N GLY A 840 -13.58 -34.69 49.63
CA GLY A 840 -12.88 -33.53 49.09
C GLY A 840 -12.82 -32.33 50.05
N LEU A 841 -13.02 -32.55 51.35
CA LEU A 841 -12.94 -31.54 52.42
C LEU A 841 -11.62 -31.62 53.16
N TRP A 842 -11.16 -30.50 53.73
CA TRP A 842 -9.92 -30.46 54.51
C TRP A 842 -10.12 -31.11 55.89
N GLU A 843 -9.23 -32.02 56.25
CA GLU A 843 -9.18 -32.70 57.55
C GLU A 843 -7.76 -32.59 58.12
N GLU A 844 -7.65 -32.31 59.42
CA GLU A 844 -6.36 -32.18 60.12
C GLU A 844 -5.69 -33.56 60.27
N VAL A 845 -4.41 -33.63 59.95
CA VAL A 845 -3.61 -34.85 60.06
C VAL A 845 -2.66 -34.74 61.25
N PRO A 846 -2.61 -35.72 62.17
CA PRO A 846 -1.68 -35.70 63.30
C PRO A 846 -0.24 -35.66 62.81
N ALA A 847 0.56 -34.72 63.32
CA ALA A 847 2.00 -34.73 63.10
C ALA A 847 2.57 -36.05 63.63
N ALA A 848 3.33 -36.79 62.81
CA ALA A 848 3.97 -38.04 63.23
C ALA A 848 4.71 -37.84 64.57
N VAL A 849 4.31 -38.61 65.57
CA VAL A 849 4.98 -38.69 66.88
C VAL A 849 6.31 -39.38 66.62
N ASP A 850 7.40 -38.63 66.67
CA ASP A 850 8.75 -39.17 66.59
C ASP A 850 9.07 -39.78 67.97
N ASP A 851 8.70 -41.04 68.14
CA ASP A 851 8.94 -41.82 69.36
C ASP A 851 10.39 -42.34 69.32
N ASP A 852 11.38 -41.44 69.40
CA ASP A 852 12.78 -41.80 69.62
C ASP A 852 13.40 -40.95 70.75
N PRO A 853 13.52 -41.48 71.98
CA PRO A 853 13.99 -40.75 73.16
C PRO A 853 15.51 -40.47 73.16
N LYS A 854 16.17 -40.41 71.99
CA LYS A 854 17.63 -40.23 71.89
C LYS A 854 18.12 -38.89 71.32
N LYS A 855 17.24 -37.97 70.91
CA LYS A 855 17.68 -36.67 70.35
C LYS A 855 17.53 -35.44 71.25
N ALA A 856 17.15 -35.60 72.52
CA ALA A 856 17.12 -34.51 73.51
C ALA A 856 18.45 -34.39 74.29
N ARG A 857 19.56 -34.14 73.59
CA ARG A 857 20.82 -33.59 74.16
C ARG A 857 21.79 -33.27 73.02
N ALA A 858 21.65 -32.08 72.45
CA ALA A 858 22.71 -31.34 71.77
C ALA A 858 22.38 -29.86 71.85
#